data_AF-A0A662UKQ3-F1
#
_entry.id   AF-A0A662UKQ3-F1
#
_cell.length_a   1.000
_cell.length_b   1.000
_cell.length_c   1.000
_cell.angle_alpha   90.00
_cell.angle_beta   90.00
_cell.angle_gamma   90.00
#
_symmetry.space_group_name_H-M   'P 1'
#
loop_
_entity.id
_entity.type
_entity.pdbx_description
1 polymer ?
#
loop_
_entity_poly.entity_id
_entity_poly.type
_entity_poly.pdbx_seq_one_letter_code
_entity_poly.pdbx_strand_id
1 'polypeptide(L)'
;MIRLWSNDSGNQFYINPSGTQSIDYADIRDSYAITAATANNSYNRGNNTNWTINGGSCFISISGRVCSSYPCTGSNPSSVCDDATYNIAYLKNGSDIASTTCASTTGAYTISNLVVPSPGDIFTIFINGETQKANLIWSATDTAVSDLDFYENTIVVRHDDAGPVNITDLDYYDHTNDPDLLFTASSAAGTLTASSTSELFIWEGDTFQLDGQSAGTISLHDIRIEGILNASSTQTINISGTWLNNGTTSPASSSVVFNPTTQGYIKGSSTSTLYNLSTSGSGTTTIDTKIKLTNDLTIGSGTTLYGSGHIRVYGGDITGDGLINLPTGTILLDGTGSFGGSTDWTIENLIFGNGSGTETTSKTGSNNITITRQLTISTSHTLNASSSTWTFNGIYDKLYDISQVTGGDYHTCALKSDGSRVYCWGYNGYGQLGNNATSTGEDIPQEVVSTSGSGYLTDISQISAGGYHTCALKSDGSRVYCWGYNWYGQLGDNSTTSSDIPVEVVSTSGSGYLQDISQISAGGYHTCALRSDGTRVYCWGNNGYGQLGDNNSPTNSDIPVEVVSTSGTGNLTDISQVSAGDYHTCSVRSDGSRVYCWGDNFYGQLGDNNSSTDSDTPVEVAGLQNSSNTFKPFIEDGTLEEQTSLFDFASDYTFSATSSTQIEDTTYYNLKFSSSSETYVLEGNSTTTNYINIQAGTLDVTTNNYTLVIGGNWTNSGTFTARSGEVIFFNASATSTISGATDFYDFTCNTASKALLFATGTSATTTITGTFTINGGA
;
A
#
# COMPACT_ATOMS: atom_id res chain seq x y z
N MET A 1 33.58 -51.78 -25.65
CA MET A 1 32.87 -50.58 -25.17
C MET A 1 33.64 -49.36 -25.66
N ILE A 2 33.13 -48.67 -26.69
CA ILE A 2 33.68 -47.39 -27.14
C ILE A 2 32.63 -46.33 -26.82
N ARG A 3 32.98 -45.31 -26.04
CA ARG A 3 32.12 -44.14 -25.81
C ARG A 3 32.64 -43.01 -26.69
N LEU A 4 31.83 -42.57 -27.64
CA LEU A 4 32.16 -41.49 -28.57
C LEU A 4 31.24 -40.31 -28.27
N TRP A 5 31.83 -39.16 -27.95
CA TRP A 5 31.11 -37.92 -27.66
C TRP A 5 31.81 -36.76 -28.36
N SER A 6 31.05 -35.90 -29.03
CA SER A 6 31.52 -34.63 -29.56
C SER A 6 30.48 -33.55 -29.27
N ASN A 7 30.92 -32.40 -28.75
CA ASN A 7 30.05 -31.28 -28.39
C ASN A 7 30.14 -30.16 -29.44
N ASP A 8 31.03 -30.31 -30.42
CA ASP A 8 31.32 -29.33 -31.45
C ASP A 8 31.09 -29.95 -32.85
N SER A 9 30.61 -29.13 -33.77
CA SER A 9 30.43 -29.46 -35.20
C SER A 9 31.76 -29.78 -35.94
N GLY A 10 32.90 -29.78 -35.24
CA GLY A 10 34.24 -29.89 -35.81
C GLY A 10 35.07 -31.13 -35.43
N ASN A 11 34.71 -31.91 -34.40
CA ASN A 11 35.51 -33.10 -34.04
C ASN A 11 35.03 -34.34 -34.81
N GLN A 12 35.82 -34.74 -35.81
CA GLN A 12 35.55 -35.91 -36.63
C GLN A 12 36.25 -37.15 -36.04
N PHE A 13 35.48 -38.10 -35.52
CA PHE A 13 35.99 -39.44 -35.21
C PHE A 13 36.07 -40.25 -36.49
N TYR A 14 37.28 -40.39 -37.04
CA TYR A 14 37.52 -41.27 -38.19
C TYR A 14 37.97 -42.65 -37.72
N ILE A 15 37.13 -43.67 -37.94
CA ILE A 15 37.58 -45.06 -37.99
C ILE A 15 37.99 -45.32 -39.46
N ASN A 16 39.24 -45.06 -39.82
CA ASN A 16 39.75 -45.25 -41.18
C ASN A 16 40.09 -46.76 -41.43
N PRO A 17 39.73 -47.36 -42.58
CA PRO A 17 39.46 -48.79 -42.70
C PRO A 17 40.61 -49.57 -43.36
N SER A 18 40.89 -50.74 -42.80
CA SER A 18 41.31 -51.90 -43.59
C SER A 18 40.79 -53.17 -42.91
N GLY A 19 39.56 -53.56 -43.28
CA GLY A 19 38.87 -54.77 -42.80
C GLY A 19 37.51 -54.47 -42.14
N THR A 20 36.60 -55.44 -42.23
CA THR A 20 35.32 -55.45 -41.51
C THR A 20 35.60 -55.48 -40.00
N GLN A 21 35.31 -54.40 -39.29
CA GLN A 21 35.43 -54.36 -37.84
C GLN A 21 34.06 -54.59 -37.20
N SER A 22 33.99 -55.54 -36.27
CA SER A 22 32.81 -55.76 -35.44
C SER A 22 33.01 -55.01 -34.14
N ILE A 23 32.12 -54.07 -33.84
CA ILE A 23 32.08 -53.39 -32.54
C ILE A 23 31.07 -54.13 -31.67
N ASP A 24 31.53 -54.72 -30.58
CA ASP A 24 30.67 -55.47 -29.63
C ASP A 24 29.74 -54.57 -28.80
N TYR A 25 30.07 -53.28 -28.65
CA TYR A 25 29.28 -52.28 -27.93
C TYR A 25 29.82 -50.86 -28.16
N ALA A 26 28.97 -49.94 -28.63
CA ALA A 26 29.20 -48.50 -28.71
C ALA A 26 28.07 -47.70 -28.01
N ASP A 27 28.44 -46.58 -27.38
CA ASP A 27 27.53 -45.58 -26.79
C ASP A 27 27.85 -44.24 -27.45
N ILE A 28 26.97 -43.78 -28.35
CA ILE A 28 27.23 -42.65 -29.26
C ILE A 28 26.25 -41.52 -28.98
N ARG A 29 26.77 -40.30 -28.85
CA ARG A 29 25.98 -39.08 -28.60
C ARG A 29 26.36 -38.00 -29.62
N ASP A 30 25.36 -37.41 -30.26
CA ASP A 30 25.44 -36.18 -31.07
C ASP A 30 26.59 -36.10 -32.12
N SER A 31 26.74 -37.12 -32.97
CA SER A 31 27.84 -37.20 -33.94
C SER A 31 27.40 -37.10 -35.40
N TYR A 32 27.58 -35.93 -36.01
CA TYR A 32 27.24 -35.66 -37.42
C TYR A 32 28.22 -36.28 -38.44
N ALA A 33 29.33 -36.89 -38.01
CA ALA A 33 30.48 -37.16 -38.87
C ALA A 33 30.79 -38.65 -39.14
N ILE A 34 29.96 -39.59 -38.66
CA ILE A 34 30.25 -41.02 -38.81
C ILE A 34 29.47 -41.60 -39.99
N THR A 35 30.19 -42.17 -40.96
CA THR A 35 29.65 -42.49 -42.29
C THR A 35 29.42 -43.96 -42.58
N ALA A 36 29.89 -44.91 -41.75
CA ALA A 36 29.45 -46.31 -41.74
C ALA A 36 30.16 -47.12 -40.64
N ALA A 37 29.43 -47.66 -39.67
CA ALA A 37 29.90 -48.69 -38.75
C ALA A 37 28.73 -49.63 -38.37
N THR A 38 29.04 -50.89 -38.12
CA THR A 38 28.05 -51.90 -37.71
C THR A 38 28.43 -52.44 -36.34
N ALA A 39 27.53 -52.35 -35.39
CA ALA A 39 27.76 -52.80 -34.02
C ALA A 39 26.59 -53.66 -33.54
N ASN A 40 26.91 -54.74 -32.83
CA ASN A 40 25.91 -55.56 -32.14
C ASN A 40 25.79 -55.00 -30.72
N ASN A 41 24.58 -54.91 -30.14
CA ASN A 41 24.35 -54.44 -28.76
C ASN A 41 24.87 -53.01 -28.45
N SER A 42 24.47 -51.98 -29.23
CA SER A 42 24.98 -50.60 -29.08
C SER A 42 23.85 -49.57 -28.94
N TYR A 43 24.10 -48.48 -28.20
CA TYR A 43 23.14 -47.40 -27.95
C TYR A 43 23.42 -46.17 -28.83
N ASN A 44 22.37 -45.61 -29.45
CA ASN A 44 22.43 -44.41 -30.28
C ASN A 44 21.69 -43.23 -29.63
N ARG A 45 22.35 -42.54 -28.68
CA ARG A 45 21.72 -41.52 -27.83
C ARG A 45 21.83 -40.10 -28.41
N GLY A 46 21.54 -39.92 -29.70
CA GLY A 46 21.55 -38.61 -30.38
C GLY A 46 21.06 -38.65 -31.84
N ASN A 47 21.04 -37.50 -32.53
CA ASN A 47 20.52 -37.39 -33.91
C ASN A 47 21.52 -37.87 -34.98
N ASN A 48 21.84 -39.18 -34.96
CA ASN A 48 22.84 -39.78 -35.84
C ASN A 48 22.18 -40.43 -37.07
N THR A 49 22.02 -39.67 -38.15
CA THR A 49 21.26 -40.05 -39.36
C THR A 49 21.92 -41.14 -40.24
N ASN A 50 23.19 -41.49 -40.00
CA ASN A 50 23.98 -42.38 -40.88
C ASN A 50 24.47 -43.69 -40.20
N TRP A 51 23.99 -44.04 -39.00
CA TRP A 51 24.31 -45.31 -38.35
C TRP A 51 23.23 -46.37 -38.60
N THR A 52 23.64 -47.59 -38.94
CA THR A 52 22.72 -48.74 -39.12
C THR A 52 23.05 -49.82 -38.09
N ILE A 53 22.16 -50.01 -37.11
CA ILE A 53 22.30 -51.06 -36.09
C ILE A 53 21.74 -52.36 -36.69
N ASN A 54 22.58 -53.38 -36.85
CA ASN A 54 22.14 -54.71 -37.29
C ASN A 54 21.74 -55.56 -36.07
N GLY A 55 20.43 -55.64 -35.82
CA GLY A 55 19.72 -56.80 -35.26
C GLY A 55 20.37 -57.64 -34.14
N GLY A 56 20.62 -57.02 -32.99
CA GLY A 56 20.73 -57.69 -31.68
C GLY A 56 20.08 -56.77 -30.65
N SER A 57 18.90 -57.14 -30.17
CA SER A 57 17.91 -56.24 -29.55
C SER A 57 18.44 -55.49 -28.33
N CYS A 58 18.60 -54.17 -28.47
CA CYS A 58 18.73 -53.27 -27.35
C CYS A 58 17.38 -53.22 -26.64
N PHE A 59 17.38 -53.58 -25.36
CA PHE A 59 16.19 -53.51 -24.52
C PHE A 59 16.37 -52.45 -23.44
N ILE A 60 15.28 -51.79 -23.09
CA ILE A 60 15.19 -50.91 -21.91
C ILE A 60 14.29 -51.56 -20.85
N SER A 61 14.41 -51.08 -19.62
CA SER A 61 13.44 -51.35 -18.57
C SER A 61 12.81 -50.04 -18.16
N ILE A 62 11.51 -50.06 -17.92
CA ILE A 62 10.80 -48.94 -17.32
C ILE A 62 10.29 -49.37 -15.94
N SER A 63 10.33 -48.42 -15.01
CA SER A 63 9.89 -48.65 -13.64
C SER A 63 9.30 -47.38 -13.06
N GLY A 64 8.42 -47.57 -12.10
CA GLY A 64 7.72 -46.52 -11.39
C GLY A 64 6.85 -47.12 -10.31
N ARG A 65 5.88 -46.36 -9.84
CA ARG A 65 4.91 -46.76 -8.82
C ARG A 65 3.49 -46.43 -9.25
N VAL A 66 2.56 -47.28 -8.84
CA VAL A 66 1.13 -46.98 -8.89
C VAL A 66 0.71 -46.49 -7.51
N CYS A 67 0.25 -45.25 -7.45
CA CYS A 67 -0.10 -44.57 -6.21
C CYS A 67 -1.59 -44.24 -6.17
N SER A 68 -2.17 -44.18 -4.97
CA SER A 68 -3.58 -43.79 -4.82
C SER A 68 -3.82 -42.29 -5.11
N SER A 69 -2.77 -41.46 -5.05
CA SER A 69 -2.85 -40.02 -5.28
C SER A 69 -1.46 -39.38 -5.49
N TYR A 70 -1.44 -38.20 -6.12
CA TYR A 70 -0.24 -37.36 -6.23
C TYR A 70 -0.01 -36.54 -4.94
N PRO A 71 1.25 -36.36 -4.47
CA PRO A 71 2.49 -36.94 -4.98
C PRO A 71 2.68 -38.41 -4.56
N CYS A 72 3.38 -39.19 -5.39
CA CYS A 72 3.72 -40.57 -5.07
C CYS A 72 4.86 -40.61 -4.04
N THR A 73 4.59 -41.09 -2.83
CA THR A 73 5.57 -41.09 -1.72
C THR A 73 6.04 -42.48 -1.33
N GLY A 74 5.50 -43.52 -1.97
CA GLY A 74 5.73 -44.91 -1.60
C GLY A 74 5.01 -45.37 -0.31
N SER A 75 4.45 -44.43 0.45
CA SER A 75 3.54 -44.69 1.58
C SER A 75 2.06 -44.69 1.19
N ASN A 76 1.73 -44.39 -0.06
CA ASN A 76 0.39 -44.37 -0.62
C ASN A 76 0.26 -45.23 -1.89
N PRO A 77 0.62 -46.54 -1.83
CA PRO A 77 0.44 -47.42 -2.97
C PRO A 77 -1.05 -47.53 -3.33
N SER A 78 -1.34 -47.73 -4.61
CA SER A 78 -2.71 -47.99 -5.07
C SER A 78 -3.27 -49.27 -4.44
N SER A 79 -4.57 -49.27 -4.16
CA SER A 79 -5.23 -50.42 -3.53
C SER A 79 -5.34 -51.65 -4.46
N VAL A 80 -5.10 -51.46 -5.76
CA VAL A 80 -5.02 -52.54 -6.75
C VAL A 80 -3.68 -53.28 -6.73
N CYS A 81 -2.65 -52.74 -6.06
CA CYS A 81 -1.36 -53.43 -5.97
C CYS A 81 -1.44 -54.56 -4.94
N ASP A 82 -1.39 -55.80 -5.39
CA ASP A 82 -1.59 -56.99 -4.54
C ASP A 82 -0.56 -58.10 -4.79
N ASP A 83 0.54 -57.78 -5.50
CA ASP A 83 1.60 -58.70 -5.90
C ASP A 83 1.16 -59.87 -6.83
N ALA A 84 -0.13 -60.01 -7.21
CA ALA A 84 -0.62 -61.26 -7.79
C ALA A 84 -1.77 -61.18 -8.82
N THR A 85 -2.80 -60.35 -8.62
CA THR A 85 -4.08 -60.47 -9.35
C THR A 85 -4.19 -59.45 -10.47
N TYR A 86 -3.86 -58.19 -10.20
CA TYR A 86 -4.00 -57.09 -11.15
C TYR A 86 -2.68 -56.82 -11.86
N ASN A 87 -2.77 -56.63 -13.17
CA ASN A 87 -1.59 -56.46 -13.99
C ASN A 87 -1.45 -55.01 -14.46
N ILE A 88 -0.24 -54.50 -14.34
CA ILE A 88 0.19 -53.29 -15.03
C ILE A 88 0.50 -53.71 -16.46
N ALA A 89 -0.39 -53.35 -17.38
CA ALA A 89 -0.26 -53.60 -18.80
C ALA A 89 0.35 -52.37 -19.49
N TYR A 90 0.97 -52.57 -20.64
CA TYR A 90 1.36 -51.47 -21.49
C TYR A 90 1.04 -51.73 -22.96
N LEU A 91 0.68 -50.64 -23.65
CA LEU A 91 0.52 -50.60 -25.10
C LEU A 91 1.66 -49.80 -25.67
N LYS A 92 2.35 -50.35 -26.67
CA LYS A 92 3.24 -49.57 -27.53
C LYS A 92 2.52 -49.32 -28.83
N ASN A 93 2.30 -48.06 -29.16
CA ASN A 93 1.60 -47.69 -30.38
C ASN A 93 0.27 -48.48 -30.58
N GLY A 94 -0.47 -48.73 -29.50
CA GLY A 94 -1.79 -49.40 -29.53
C GLY A 94 -1.75 -50.91 -29.69
N SER A 95 -0.56 -51.50 -29.76
CA SER A 95 -0.37 -52.95 -29.76
C SER A 95 -0.05 -53.44 -28.34
N ASP A 96 -0.73 -54.50 -27.91
CA ASP A 96 -0.45 -55.17 -26.62
C ASP A 96 0.95 -55.75 -26.62
N ILE A 97 1.76 -55.35 -25.66
CA ILE A 97 3.07 -55.95 -25.44
C ILE A 97 3.22 -56.07 -23.92
N ALA A 98 3.22 -57.28 -23.39
CA ALA A 98 3.59 -57.62 -22.01
C ALA A 98 2.83 -56.92 -20.84
N SER A 99 2.95 -57.54 -19.66
CA SER A 99 2.37 -57.05 -18.42
C SER A 99 3.22 -57.49 -17.23
N THR A 100 3.05 -56.82 -16.10
CA THR A 100 3.72 -57.12 -14.83
C THR A 100 2.77 -56.88 -13.66
N THR A 101 3.16 -57.19 -12.43
CA THR A 101 2.41 -56.81 -11.22
C THR A 101 3.08 -55.61 -10.54
N CYS A 102 2.32 -54.91 -9.69
CA CYS A 102 2.88 -53.90 -8.80
C CYS A 102 2.91 -54.39 -7.35
N ALA A 103 3.92 -53.94 -6.60
CA ALA A 103 4.15 -54.39 -5.24
C ALA A 103 3.16 -53.79 -4.25
N SER A 104 2.49 -54.61 -3.44
CA SER A 104 1.41 -54.16 -2.54
C SER A 104 1.85 -53.15 -1.47
N THR A 105 3.12 -53.19 -1.06
CA THR A 105 3.65 -52.33 0.00
C THR A 105 4.25 -51.02 -0.49
N THR A 106 4.64 -50.95 -1.76
CA THR A 106 5.40 -49.81 -2.30
C THR A 106 4.80 -49.22 -3.58
N GLY A 107 3.87 -49.93 -4.21
CA GLY A 107 3.28 -49.61 -5.51
C GLY A 107 4.24 -49.89 -6.68
N ALA A 108 5.46 -50.35 -6.41
CA ALA A 108 6.52 -50.42 -7.40
C ALA A 108 6.24 -51.47 -8.48
N TYR A 109 6.44 -51.12 -9.74
CA TYR A 109 6.38 -52.03 -10.88
C TYR A 109 7.65 -51.92 -11.71
N THR A 110 7.95 -52.97 -12.47
CA THR A 110 9.04 -52.95 -13.45
C THR A 110 8.64 -53.79 -14.65
N ILE A 111 8.76 -53.19 -15.82
CA ILE A 111 8.61 -53.87 -17.10
C ILE A 111 10.01 -53.94 -17.71
N SER A 112 10.46 -55.17 -17.97
CA SER A 112 11.79 -55.43 -18.55
C SER A 112 11.67 -55.93 -19.97
N ASN A 113 12.77 -55.85 -20.72
CA ASN A 113 12.87 -56.33 -22.10
C ASN A 113 11.99 -55.55 -23.10
N LEU A 114 11.75 -54.25 -22.86
CA LEU A 114 11.08 -53.42 -23.86
C LEU A 114 12.04 -53.09 -24.99
N VAL A 115 11.58 -53.21 -26.24
CA VAL A 115 12.33 -52.76 -27.41
C VAL A 115 12.56 -51.25 -27.31
N VAL A 116 13.79 -50.80 -27.59
CA VAL A 116 14.14 -49.37 -27.63
C VAL A 116 13.07 -48.57 -28.40
N PRO A 117 12.49 -47.52 -27.78
CA PRO A 117 11.58 -46.58 -28.43
C PRO A 117 12.25 -45.92 -29.65
N SER A 118 11.50 -45.75 -30.73
CA SER A 118 11.84 -44.81 -31.80
C SER A 118 11.20 -43.45 -31.49
N PRO A 119 11.79 -42.32 -31.95
CA PRO A 119 11.14 -41.02 -31.83
C PRO A 119 9.70 -41.06 -32.35
N GLY A 120 8.74 -40.61 -31.53
CA GLY A 120 7.31 -40.67 -31.83
C GLY A 120 6.60 -41.96 -31.39
N ASP A 121 7.30 -42.94 -30.83
CA ASP A 121 6.65 -44.06 -30.15
C ASP A 121 6.02 -43.57 -28.83
N ILE A 122 4.74 -43.89 -28.64
CA ILE A 122 4.00 -43.55 -27.43
C ILE A 122 3.64 -44.84 -26.69
N PHE A 123 3.84 -44.80 -25.38
CA PHE A 123 3.54 -45.88 -24.46
C PHE A 123 2.36 -45.47 -23.58
N THR A 124 1.33 -46.30 -23.56
CA THR A 124 0.21 -46.19 -22.61
C THR A 124 0.36 -47.28 -21.57
N ILE A 125 0.62 -46.90 -20.32
CA ILE A 125 0.72 -47.81 -19.19
C ILE A 125 -0.58 -47.70 -18.40
N PHE A 126 -1.20 -48.82 -18.05
CA PHE A 126 -2.50 -48.85 -17.39
C PHE A 126 -2.69 -50.07 -16.51
N ILE A 127 -3.71 -50.01 -15.65
CA ILE A 127 -4.10 -51.14 -14.79
C ILE A 127 -5.17 -51.95 -15.54
N ASN A 128 -4.95 -53.26 -15.69
CA ASN A 128 -5.84 -54.15 -16.42
C ASN A 128 -6.58 -55.11 -15.47
N GLY A 129 -7.88 -55.27 -15.70
CA GLY A 129 -8.75 -56.26 -15.04
C GLY A 129 -9.44 -55.76 -13.78
N GLU A 130 -9.66 -54.45 -13.63
CA GLU A 130 -10.07 -53.85 -12.37
C GLU A 130 -11.07 -52.67 -12.52
N THR A 131 -11.36 -51.92 -11.45
CA THR A 131 -12.39 -50.84 -11.45
C THR A 131 -11.86 -49.42 -11.17
N GLN A 132 -10.78 -49.30 -10.42
CA GLN A 132 -9.93 -48.15 -10.14
C GLN A 132 -8.83 -47.98 -11.21
N LYS A 133 -9.24 -47.44 -12.35
CA LYS A 133 -8.35 -47.31 -13.51
C LYS A 133 -7.29 -46.24 -13.32
N ALA A 134 -6.18 -46.36 -14.03
CA ALA A 134 -5.12 -45.35 -14.06
C ALA A 134 -4.36 -45.44 -15.38
N ASN A 135 -3.92 -44.29 -15.92
CA ASN A 135 -3.20 -44.24 -17.20
C ASN A 135 -1.98 -43.33 -17.12
N LEU A 136 -0.88 -43.76 -17.73
CA LEU A 136 0.28 -42.93 -18.02
C LEU A 136 0.59 -43.00 -19.51
N ILE A 137 0.62 -41.83 -20.13
CA ILE A 137 1.02 -41.63 -21.52
C ILE A 137 2.43 -41.06 -21.53
N TRP A 138 3.34 -41.81 -22.15
CA TRP A 138 4.76 -41.49 -22.17
C TRP A 138 5.33 -41.56 -23.60
N SER A 139 5.91 -40.44 -24.08
CA SER A 139 6.72 -40.41 -25.30
C SER A 139 8.21 -40.50 -24.95
N ALA A 140 8.93 -41.42 -25.57
CA ALA A 140 10.31 -41.75 -25.20
C ALA A 140 11.23 -41.82 -26.41
N THR A 141 12.48 -41.36 -26.28
CA THR A 141 13.48 -41.44 -27.36
C THR A 141 14.67 -42.35 -27.10
N ASP A 142 15.25 -42.49 -25.89
CA ASP A 142 16.33 -43.51 -25.68
C ASP A 142 16.90 -43.77 -24.25
N THR A 143 16.10 -43.98 -23.20
CA THR A 143 16.64 -44.41 -21.88
C THR A 143 15.74 -45.38 -21.09
N ALA A 144 16.35 -46.17 -20.20
CA ALA A 144 15.63 -46.82 -19.11
C ALA A 144 15.21 -45.76 -18.10
N VAL A 145 13.92 -45.64 -17.84
CA VAL A 145 13.34 -44.60 -16.99
C VAL A 145 12.83 -45.22 -15.69
N SER A 146 13.18 -44.58 -14.58
CA SER A 146 12.85 -45.01 -13.23
C SER A 146 12.26 -43.83 -12.49
N ASP A 147 10.94 -43.67 -12.62
CA ASP A 147 10.07 -42.61 -12.04
C ASP A 147 8.78 -42.42 -12.88
N LEU A 148 8.36 -43.43 -13.66
CA LEU A 148 7.11 -43.39 -14.42
C LEU A 148 5.92 -43.70 -13.49
N ASP A 149 5.73 -42.83 -12.51
CA ASP A 149 4.67 -42.95 -11.51
C ASP A 149 3.31 -42.53 -12.09
N PHE A 150 2.26 -43.25 -11.73
CA PHE A 150 0.89 -42.94 -12.16
C PHE A 150 -0.14 -43.24 -11.07
N TYR A 151 -1.33 -42.65 -11.21
CA TYR A 151 -2.26 -42.47 -10.10
C TYR A 151 -3.66 -42.97 -10.42
N GLU A 152 -4.32 -43.55 -9.42
CA GLU A 152 -5.73 -43.92 -9.50
C GLU A 152 -6.59 -42.75 -9.99
N ASN A 153 -7.44 -43.03 -10.97
CA ASN A 153 -8.31 -42.06 -11.65
C ASN A 153 -7.57 -40.89 -12.33
N THR A 154 -6.27 -41.03 -12.65
CA THR A 154 -5.51 -39.98 -13.34
C THR A 154 -4.99 -40.47 -14.69
N ILE A 155 -5.08 -39.59 -15.69
CA ILE A 155 -4.37 -39.68 -16.96
C ILE A 155 -3.14 -38.79 -16.82
N VAL A 156 -1.97 -39.41 -16.63
CA VAL A 156 -0.70 -38.69 -16.53
C VAL A 156 -0.11 -38.55 -17.93
N VAL A 157 0.28 -37.34 -18.31
CA VAL A 157 0.94 -37.04 -19.58
C VAL A 157 2.37 -36.58 -19.31
N ARG A 158 3.34 -37.27 -19.93
CA ARG A 158 4.78 -37.01 -19.80
C ARG A 158 5.51 -37.31 -21.12
N HIS A 159 6.63 -36.63 -21.38
CA HIS A 159 7.55 -36.97 -22.46
C HIS A 159 9.01 -36.75 -22.04
N ASP A 160 9.92 -37.59 -22.51
CA ASP A 160 11.36 -37.35 -22.33
C ASP A 160 12.03 -36.86 -23.63
N ASP A 161 11.24 -36.60 -24.67
CA ASP A 161 11.70 -36.06 -25.95
C ASP A 161 11.50 -34.53 -26.05
N ALA A 162 11.92 -33.93 -27.17
CA ALA A 162 11.83 -32.48 -27.37
C ALA A 162 10.44 -31.99 -27.86
N GLY A 163 9.44 -32.88 -27.97
CA GLY A 163 8.14 -32.58 -28.58
C GLY A 163 6.98 -32.72 -27.59
N PRO A 164 5.80 -32.17 -27.89
CA PRO A 164 4.63 -32.36 -27.04
C PRO A 164 4.00 -33.74 -27.25
N VAL A 165 3.29 -34.23 -26.22
CA VAL A 165 2.29 -35.28 -26.40
C VAL A 165 1.03 -34.63 -26.98
N ASN A 166 0.50 -35.15 -28.08
CA ASN A 166 -0.68 -34.60 -28.75
C ASN A 166 -1.95 -35.34 -28.33
N ILE A 167 -3.09 -34.67 -28.36
CA ILE A 167 -4.38 -35.34 -28.11
C ILE A 167 -4.68 -36.46 -29.12
N THR A 168 -4.18 -36.37 -30.35
CA THR A 168 -4.28 -37.46 -31.34
C THR A 168 -3.49 -38.69 -30.95
N ASP A 169 -2.46 -38.54 -30.11
CA ASP A 169 -1.70 -39.66 -29.59
C ASP A 169 -2.57 -40.48 -28.62
N LEU A 170 -3.52 -39.86 -27.90
CA LEU A 170 -4.51 -40.60 -27.11
C LEU A 170 -5.51 -41.37 -28.00
N ASP A 171 -5.94 -40.77 -29.11
CA ASP A 171 -6.91 -41.37 -30.05
C ASP A 171 -6.42 -42.67 -30.66
N TYR A 172 -5.16 -42.71 -31.09
CA TYR A 172 -4.57 -43.89 -31.71
C TYR A 172 -4.54 -45.14 -30.79
N TYR A 173 -4.74 -44.98 -29.47
CA TYR A 173 -4.53 -46.06 -28.49
C TYR A 173 -5.77 -46.56 -27.75
N ASP A 174 -6.91 -45.89 -27.88
CA ASP A 174 -8.21 -46.42 -27.46
C ASP A 174 -8.89 -47.26 -28.57
N HIS A 175 -8.19 -47.57 -29.67
CA HIS A 175 -8.77 -48.24 -30.84
C HIS A 175 -9.32 -49.67 -30.58
N THR A 176 -9.10 -50.25 -29.39
CA THR A 176 -9.68 -51.52 -28.94
C THR A 176 -10.96 -51.34 -28.12
N ASN A 177 -11.37 -50.11 -27.79
CA ASN A 177 -12.35 -49.78 -26.74
C ASN A 177 -12.04 -50.55 -25.46
N ASP A 178 -10.81 -50.42 -24.96
CA ASP A 178 -10.39 -51.16 -23.78
C ASP A 178 -11.16 -50.63 -22.56
N PRO A 179 -11.96 -51.47 -21.89
CA PRO A 179 -12.81 -51.05 -20.79
C PRO A 179 -12.03 -50.63 -19.56
N ASP A 180 -10.71 -50.78 -19.52
CA ASP A 180 -9.84 -50.41 -18.39
C ASP A 180 -9.13 -49.05 -18.58
N LEU A 181 -9.27 -48.38 -19.74
CA LEU A 181 -8.79 -47.01 -19.92
C LEU A 181 -9.75 -45.98 -19.29
N LEU A 182 -9.21 -44.89 -18.71
CA LEU A 182 -9.99 -43.80 -18.12
C LEU A 182 -10.62 -42.87 -19.15
N PHE A 183 -10.13 -42.91 -20.37
CA PHE A 183 -10.58 -42.10 -21.46
C PHE A 183 -11.12 -42.95 -22.60
N THR A 184 -12.12 -42.39 -23.26
CA THR A 184 -12.51 -42.80 -24.59
C THR A 184 -12.11 -41.70 -25.56
N ALA A 185 -11.26 -42.03 -26.53
CA ALA A 185 -10.90 -41.11 -27.58
C ALA A 185 -11.78 -41.43 -28.80
N SER A 186 -12.51 -40.42 -29.26
CA SER A 186 -13.48 -40.64 -30.34
C SER A 186 -12.77 -40.68 -31.69
N SER A 187 -13.33 -41.37 -32.68
CA SER A 187 -12.85 -41.35 -34.07
C SER A 187 -12.83 -39.97 -34.75
N ALA A 188 -13.36 -38.94 -34.09
CA ALA A 188 -13.16 -37.55 -34.46
C ALA A 188 -11.93 -36.97 -33.73
N ALA A 189 -10.89 -36.64 -34.50
CA ALA A 189 -9.64 -36.08 -34.00
C ALA A 189 -9.87 -34.88 -33.06
N GLY A 190 -9.16 -34.87 -31.91
CA GLY A 190 -9.21 -33.78 -30.92
C GLY A 190 -10.37 -33.84 -29.92
N THR A 191 -11.07 -34.97 -29.83
CA THR A 191 -12.15 -35.19 -28.84
C THR A 191 -11.71 -36.22 -27.82
N LEU A 192 -11.73 -35.83 -26.54
CA LEU A 192 -11.37 -36.68 -25.40
C LEU A 192 -12.52 -36.66 -24.39
N THR A 193 -13.15 -37.80 -24.14
CA THR A 193 -14.13 -37.92 -23.05
C THR A 193 -13.57 -38.88 -22.03
N ALA A 194 -13.39 -38.42 -20.80
CA ALA A 194 -12.90 -39.27 -19.73
C ALA A 194 -13.99 -39.54 -18.68
N SER A 195 -13.70 -40.46 -17.75
CA SER A 195 -14.63 -40.81 -16.70
C SER A 195 -15.01 -39.60 -15.84
N SER A 196 -16.18 -39.65 -15.20
CA SER A 196 -16.66 -38.56 -14.33
C SER A 196 -15.83 -38.34 -13.06
N THR A 197 -14.80 -39.16 -12.82
CA THR A 197 -13.89 -39.06 -11.68
C THR A 197 -12.44 -38.80 -12.11
N SER A 198 -12.20 -38.66 -13.42
CA SER A 198 -10.85 -38.61 -13.97
C SER A 198 -10.18 -37.24 -13.82
N GLU A 199 -8.90 -37.25 -13.44
CA GLU A 199 -7.99 -36.10 -13.50
C GLU A 199 -7.07 -36.23 -14.72
N LEU A 200 -6.93 -35.17 -15.52
CA LEU A 200 -5.82 -35.05 -16.46
C LEU A 200 -4.65 -34.36 -15.76
N PHE A 201 -3.50 -35.02 -15.67
CA PHE A 201 -2.30 -34.48 -15.04
C PHE A 201 -1.17 -34.32 -16.05
N ILE A 202 -0.79 -33.06 -16.31
CA ILE A 202 0.38 -32.70 -17.13
C ILE A 202 1.57 -32.49 -16.21
N TRP A 203 2.57 -33.35 -16.35
CA TRP A 203 3.74 -33.41 -15.48
C TRP A 203 4.69 -32.22 -15.67
N GLU A 204 5.50 -31.93 -14.65
CA GLU A 204 6.40 -30.78 -14.64
C GLU A 204 7.46 -30.88 -15.76
N GLY A 205 7.61 -29.82 -16.55
CA GLY A 205 8.53 -29.78 -17.69
C GLY A 205 7.95 -30.33 -18.99
N ASP A 206 6.80 -31.00 -18.93
CA ASP A 206 6.15 -31.62 -20.08
C ASP A 206 5.13 -30.70 -20.75
N THR A 207 4.93 -30.89 -22.06
CA THR A 207 3.91 -30.20 -22.83
C THR A 207 2.85 -31.18 -23.32
N PHE A 208 1.60 -30.92 -22.96
CA PHE A 208 0.44 -31.57 -23.58
C PHE A 208 -0.21 -30.61 -24.56
N GLN A 209 -0.19 -31.00 -25.84
CA GLN A 209 -0.78 -30.27 -26.94
C GLN A 209 -2.16 -30.83 -27.24
N LEU A 210 -3.18 -30.01 -27.01
CA LEU A 210 -4.55 -30.35 -27.32
C LEU A 210 -4.89 -30.26 -28.82
N ASP A 211 -3.91 -30.05 -29.71
CA ASP A 211 -4.18 -29.75 -31.11
C ASP A 211 -4.67 -30.95 -31.90
N GLY A 212 -5.72 -30.72 -32.68
CA GLY A 212 -6.18 -31.59 -33.75
C GLY A 212 -6.44 -30.77 -35.01
N GLN A 213 -6.56 -31.44 -36.16
CA GLN A 213 -6.89 -30.82 -37.46
C GLN A 213 -8.29 -30.16 -37.50
N SER A 214 -9.11 -30.26 -36.44
CA SER A 214 -10.49 -29.76 -36.36
C SER A 214 -10.88 -29.40 -34.92
N ALA A 215 -11.96 -28.63 -34.76
CA ALA A 215 -12.54 -28.31 -33.46
C ALA A 215 -13.08 -29.57 -32.75
N GLY A 216 -12.69 -29.77 -31.49
CA GLY A 216 -13.07 -30.94 -30.68
C GLY A 216 -13.56 -30.57 -29.29
N THR A 217 -14.09 -31.56 -28.56
CA THR A 217 -14.55 -31.41 -27.17
C THR A 217 -13.76 -32.27 -26.22
N ILE A 218 -13.28 -31.68 -25.13
CA ILE A 218 -12.61 -32.38 -24.04
C ILE A 218 -13.52 -32.31 -22.82
N SER A 219 -13.82 -33.44 -22.20
CA SER A 219 -14.66 -33.49 -21.00
C SER A 219 -13.96 -34.28 -19.90
N LEU A 220 -13.62 -33.59 -18.80
CA LEU A 220 -12.83 -34.10 -17.68
C LEU A 220 -13.51 -33.74 -16.35
N HIS A 221 -13.19 -34.49 -15.30
CA HIS A 221 -13.57 -34.05 -13.95
C HIS A 221 -12.58 -33.01 -13.45
N ASP A 222 -11.31 -33.37 -13.35
CA ASP A 222 -10.24 -32.50 -12.88
C ASP A 222 -9.14 -32.32 -13.94
N ILE A 223 -8.43 -31.19 -13.89
CA ILE A 223 -7.22 -30.90 -14.66
C ILE A 223 -6.16 -30.35 -13.71
N ARG A 224 -4.98 -30.96 -13.74
CA ARG A 224 -3.77 -30.53 -13.03
C ARG A 224 -2.67 -30.22 -14.03
N ILE A 225 -2.12 -29.02 -13.94
CA ILE A 225 -1.10 -28.51 -14.84
C ILE A 225 0.12 -28.15 -14.00
N GLU A 226 1.16 -28.97 -14.02
CA GLU A 226 2.49 -28.64 -13.50
C GLU A 226 3.45 -28.28 -14.66
N GLY A 227 3.22 -28.83 -15.86
CA GLY A 227 3.93 -28.50 -17.09
C GLY A 227 3.26 -27.41 -17.95
N ILE A 228 3.08 -27.70 -19.23
CA ILE A 228 2.50 -26.79 -20.23
C ILE A 228 1.26 -27.43 -20.85
N LEU A 229 0.10 -26.78 -20.68
CA LEU A 229 -1.09 -27.07 -21.46
C LEU A 229 -1.15 -26.11 -22.65
N ASN A 230 -1.03 -26.64 -23.86
CA ASN A 230 -1.12 -25.85 -25.09
C ASN A 230 -2.37 -26.26 -25.89
N ALA A 231 -3.15 -25.28 -26.34
CA ALA A 231 -4.35 -25.51 -27.15
C ALA A 231 -4.41 -24.48 -28.27
N SER A 232 -3.81 -24.79 -29.43
CA SER A 232 -3.64 -23.88 -30.56
C SER A 232 -4.85 -23.83 -31.54
N SER A 233 -5.80 -24.76 -31.41
CA SER A 233 -7.07 -24.80 -32.17
C SER A 233 -8.28 -24.32 -31.34
N THR A 234 -9.46 -24.17 -31.98
CA THR A 234 -10.73 -23.85 -31.30
C THR A 234 -11.33 -25.11 -30.66
N GLN A 235 -11.09 -25.32 -29.37
CA GLN A 235 -11.64 -26.46 -28.64
C GLN A 235 -12.57 -26.01 -27.51
N THR A 236 -13.42 -26.93 -27.06
CA THR A 236 -14.22 -26.75 -25.84
C THR A 236 -13.72 -27.70 -24.77
N ILE A 237 -13.26 -27.16 -23.64
CA ILE A 237 -12.78 -27.93 -22.48
C ILE A 237 -13.84 -27.84 -21.37
N ASN A 238 -14.60 -28.90 -21.15
CA ASN A 238 -15.59 -29.01 -20.08
C ASN A 238 -14.94 -29.59 -18.82
N ILE A 239 -15.13 -28.91 -17.69
CA ILE A 239 -14.56 -29.30 -16.40
C ILE A 239 -15.66 -29.30 -15.34
N SER A 240 -15.90 -30.46 -14.75
CA SER A 240 -16.95 -30.61 -13.72
C SER A 240 -16.43 -30.49 -12.28
N GLY A 241 -15.11 -30.53 -12.08
CA GLY A 241 -14.43 -30.43 -10.79
C GLY A 241 -13.42 -29.28 -10.75
N THR A 242 -12.14 -29.60 -10.69
CA THR A 242 -11.03 -28.71 -10.34
C THR A 242 -10.11 -28.45 -11.52
N TRP A 243 -9.79 -27.17 -11.76
CA TRP A 243 -8.64 -26.74 -12.53
C TRP A 243 -7.55 -26.24 -11.59
N LEU A 244 -6.48 -27.00 -11.47
CA LEU A 244 -5.28 -26.65 -10.71
C LEU A 244 -4.15 -26.30 -11.68
N ASN A 245 -3.70 -25.04 -11.64
CA ASN A 245 -2.64 -24.56 -12.52
C ASN A 245 -1.44 -24.02 -11.74
N ASN A 246 -0.37 -24.81 -11.74
CA ASN A 246 0.95 -24.42 -11.23
C ASN A 246 1.96 -24.24 -12.38
N GLY A 247 1.64 -24.73 -13.57
CA GLY A 247 2.44 -24.61 -14.78
C GLY A 247 2.05 -23.42 -15.68
N THR A 248 2.12 -23.64 -16.99
CA THR A 248 1.80 -22.66 -18.03
C THR A 248 0.61 -23.11 -18.87
N THR A 249 -0.27 -22.17 -19.19
CA THR A 249 -1.34 -22.38 -20.18
C THR A 249 -1.08 -21.46 -21.38
N SER A 250 -1.10 -22.03 -22.58
CA SER A 250 -1.02 -21.29 -23.84
C SER A 250 -2.31 -21.49 -24.63
N PRO A 251 -3.31 -20.62 -24.42
CA PRO A 251 -4.55 -20.72 -25.15
C PRO A 251 -4.41 -20.03 -26.52
N ALA A 252 -4.76 -20.73 -27.59
CA ALA A 252 -5.38 -20.08 -28.74
C ALA A 252 -6.87 -19.89 -28.46
N SER A 253 -7.70 -19.86 -29.51
CA SER A 253 -9.13 -19.53 -29.49
C SER A 253 -10.06 -20.56 -28.81
N SER A 254 -9.58 -21.27 -27.79
CA SER A 254 -10.32 -22.31 -27.07
C SER A 254 -11.20 -21.77 -25.93
N SER A 255 -12.34 -22.43 -25.70
CA SER A 255 -13.29 -22.10 -24.64
C SER A 255 -13.23 -23.11 -23.51
N VAL A 256 -13.07 -22.63 -22.28
CA VAL A 256 -13.17 -23.45 -21.08
C VAL A 256 -14.56 -23.27 -20.46
N VAL A 257 -15.25 -24.37 -20.19
CA VAL A 257 -16.60 -24.39 -19.61
C VAL A 257 -16.55 -25.14 -18.29
N PHE A 258 -16.80 -24.44 -17.18
CA PHE A 258 -16.99 -25.08 -15.88
C PHE A 258 -18.45 -25.47 -15.71
N ASN A 259 -18.71 -26.75 -15.50
CA ASN A 259 -20.06 -27.31 -15.37
C ASN A 259 -20.25 -28.15 -14.10
N PRO A 260 -19.85 -27.67 -12.90
CA PRO A 260 -20.03 -28.42 -11.67
C PRO A 260 -21.51 -28.62 -11.35
N THR A 261 -21.86 -29.80 -10.85
CA THR A 261 -23.20 -30.08 -10.33
C THR A 261 -23.42 -29.47 -8.95
N THR A 262 -22.35 -29.38 -8.13
CA THR A 262 -22.38 -28.77 -6.80
C THR A 262 -21.25 -27.75 -6.64
N GLN A 263 -19.99 -28.19 -6.73
CA GLN A 263 -18.84 -27.31 -6.56
C GLN A 263 -17.71 -27.69 -7.52
N GLY A 264 -17.10 -26.66 -8.13
CA GLY A 264 -15.86 -26.75 -8.89
C GLY A 264 -14.87 -25.69 -8.40
N TYR A 265 -13.60 -25.85 -8.76
CA TYR A 265 -12.51 -25.00 -8.26
C TYR A 265 -11.56 -24.56 -9.37
N ILE A 266 -11.11 -23.32 -9.33
CA ILE A 266 -9.99 -22.80 -10.12
C ILE A 266 -8.94 -22.29 -9.15
N LYS A 267 -7.82 -22.99 -9.05
CA LYS A 267 -6.77 -22.72 -8.05
C LYS A 267 -5.38 -22.94 -8.65
N GLY A 268 -4.36 -22.61 -7.87
CA GLY A 268 -2.95 -22.82 -8.23
C GLY A 268 -2.10 -21.56 -8.05
N SER A 269 -0.78 -21.74 -8.07
CA SER A 269 0.18 -20.65 -7.88
C SER A 269 0.39 -19.79 -9.14
N SER A 270 0.06 -20.35 -10.31
CA SER A 270 0.31 -19.72 -11.61
C SER A 270 -0.96 -19.10 -12.19
N THR A 271 -0.80 -18.08 -13.03
CA THR A 271 -1.94 -17.43 -13.67
C THR A 271 -2.50 -18.34 -14.76
N SER A 272 -3.78 -18.71 -14.67
CA SER A 272 -4.48 -19.41 -15.73
C SER A 272 -4.83 -18.43 -16.84
N THR A 273 -4.08 -18.49 -17.95
CA THR A 273 -4.39 -17.74 -19.17
C THR A 273 -5.31 -18.59 -20.05
N LEU A 274 -6.51 -18.09 -20.34
CA LEU A 274 -7.54 -18.74 -21.16
C LEU A 274 -8.02 -17.75 -22.23
N TYR A 275 -8.66 -18.24 -23.30
CA TYR A 275 -9.29 -17.37 -24.29
C TYR A 275 -10.71 -17.02 -23.89
N ASN A 276 -11.62 -18.00 -23.85
CA ASN A 276 -12.94 -17.84 -23.22
C ASN A 276 -13.04 -18.66 -21.93
N LEU A 277 -13.80 -18.14 -20.98
CA LEU A 277 -14.26 -18.88 -19.79
C LEU A 277 -15.76 -18.73 -19.65
N SER A 278 -16.48 -19.85 -19.48
CA SER A 278 -17.89 -19.82 -19.13
C SER A 278 -18.24 -20.80 -18.02
N THR A 279 -19.35 -20.53 -17.35
CA THR A 279 -19.97 -21.45 -16.40
C THR A 279 -21.28 -21.99 -16.95
N SER A 280 -21.63 -23.23 -16.61
CA SER A 280 -22.91 -23.85 -16.96
C SER A 280 -23.36 -24.84 -15.87
N GLY A 281 -24.60 -25.35 -15.97
CA GLY A 281 -25.17 -26.23 -14.95
C GLY A 281 -25.81 -25.45 -13.81
N SER A 282 -25.61 -25.90 -12.57
CA SER A 282 -26.26 -25.34 -11.37
C SER A 282 -25.32 -25.19 -10.17
N GLY A 283 -24.05 -25.54 -10.31
CA GLY A 283 -23.07 -25.52 -9.23
C GLY A 283 -22.40 -24.16 -9.04
N THR A 284 -21.54 -24.12 -8.03
CA THR A 284 -20.65 -22.99 -7.75
C THR A 284 -19.26 -23.28 -8.27
N THR A 285 -18.67 -22.36 -9.03
CA THR A 285 -17.25 -22.38 -9.39
C THR A 285 -16.50 -21.43 -8.47
N THR A 286 -15.61 -21.97 -7.64
CA THR A 286 -14.79 -21.17 -6.70
C THR A 286 -13.45 -20.83 -7.36
N ILE A 287 -13.07 -19.56 -7.38
CA ILE A 287 -11.78 -19.10 -7.89
C ILE A 287 -10.93 -18.58 -6.74
N ASP A 288 -9.74 -19.14 -6.56
CA ASP A 288 -8.75 -18.73 -5.54
C ASP A 288 -7.39 -18.34 -6.13
N THR A 289 -7.36 -18.13 -7.45
CA THR A 289 -6.14 -17.76 -8.18
C THR A 289 -6.38 -16.62 -9.18
N LYS A 290 -5.34 -16.25 -9.91
CA LYS A 290 -5.39 -15.25 -10.98
C LYS A 290 -5.82 -15.92 -12.28
N ILE A 291 -6.84 -15.37 -12.91
CA ILE A 291 -7.29 -15.75 -14.24
C ILE A 291 -7.06 -14.57 -15.19
N LYS A 292 -6.44 -14.86 -16.33
CA LYS A 292 -6.31 -13.94 -17.46
C LYS A 292 -7.13 -14.49 -18.63
N LEU A 293 -8.10 -13.72 -19.09
CA LEU A 293 -8.91 -14.01 -20.27
C LEU A 293 -8.52 -13.06 -21.40
N THR A 294 -8.31 -13.60 -22.60
CA THR A 294 -8.03 -12.80 -23.80
C THR A 294 -9.25 -12.58 -24.68
N ASN A 295 -10.42 -13.06 -24.27
CA ASN A 295 -11.72 -12.82 -24.90
C ASN A 295 -12.81 -12.84 -23.81
N ASP A 296 -13.81 -13.71 -23.86
CA ASP A 296 -15.05 -13.53 -23.10
C ASP A 296 -15.09 -14.30 -21.77
N LEU A 297 -15.71 -13.67 -20.77
CA LEU A 297 -16.24 -14.32 -19.55
C LEU A 297 -17.77 -14.38 -19.64
N THR A 298 -18.34 -15.59 -19.59
CA THR A 298 -19.80 -15.78 -19.60
C THR A 298 -20.28 -16.55 -18.37
N ILE A 299 -21.10 -15.92 -17.53
CA ILE A 299 -21.66 -16.54 -16.33
C ILE A 299 -23.01 -17.19 -16.66
N GLY A 300 -23.05 -18.51 -16.73
CA GLY A 300 -24.27 -19.25 -17.06
C GLY A 300 -25.39 -19.06 -16.06
N SER A 301 -26.63 -19.00 -16.55
CA SER A 301 -27.83 -18.92 -15.71
C SER A 301 -27.87 -20.07 -14.71
N GLY A 302 -28.23 -19.78 -13.46
CA GLY A 302 -28.30 -20.77 -12.37
C GLY A 302 -26.94 -21.17 -11.77
N THR A 303 -25.83 -20.63 -12.28
CA THR A 303 -24.49 -20.86 -11.72
C THR A 303 -24.04 -19.70 -10.83
N THR A 304 -23.06 -19.98 -9.97
CA THR A 304 -22.40 -18.95 -9.15
C THR A 304 -20.90 -18.99 -9.35
N LEU A 305 -20.29 -17.82 -9.61
CA LEU A 305 -18.86 -17.61 -9.51
C LEU A 305 -18.53 -17.03 -8.14
N TYR A 306 -17.72 -17.74 -7.35
CA TYR A 306 -17.42 -17.39 -5.96
C TYR A 306 -15.92 -17.36 -5.68
N GLY A 307 -15.47 -16.68 -4.63
CA GLY A 307 -14.12 -16.84 -4.08
C GLY A 307 -13.27 -15.57 -4.06
N SER A 308 -11.96 -15.78 -3.94
CA SER A 308 -10.95 -14.73 -3.70
C SER A 308 -10.13 -14.35 -4.94
N GLY A 309 -10.38 -15.01 -6.06
CA GLY A 309 -9.59 -14.88 -7.28
C GLY A 309 -9.67 -13.51 -7.95
N HIS A 310 -8.64 -13.21 -8.76
CA HIS A 310 -8.60 -12.01 -9.58
C HIS A 310 -8.77 -12.38 -11.05
N ILE A 311 -9.77 -11.80 -11.70
CA ILE A 311 -10.10 -12.06 -13.09
C ILE A 311 -9.78 -10.81 -13.91
N ARG A 312 -8.96 -10.99 -14.95
CA ARG A 312 -8.64 -9.95 -15.92
C ARG A 312 -9.14 -10.36 -17.29
N VAL A 313 -9.89 -9.48 -17.95
CA VAL A 313 -10.47 -9.71 -19.27
C VAL A 313 -9.92 -8.68 -20.24
N TYR A 314 -9.25 -9.13 -21.31
CA TYR A 314 -8.62 -8.28 -22.32
C TYR A 314 -9.43 -8.26 -23.61
N GLY A 315 -10.23 -7.21 -23.82
CA GLY A 315 -10.92 -6.92 -25.09
C GLY A 315 -12.18 -7.74 -25.38
N GLY A 316 -12.67 -8.52 -24.43
CA GLY A 316 -13.90 -9.30 -24.54
C GLY A 316 -15.01 -8.87 -23.58
N ASP A 317 -16.10 -9.63 -23.60
CA ASP A 317 -17.31 -9.36 -22.84
C ASP A 317 -17.27 -10.04 -21.45
N ILE A 318 -17.86 -9.41 -20.43
CA ILE A 318 -18.18 -10.02 -19.14
C ILE A 318 -19.71 -10.02 -19.00
N THR A 319 -20.33 -11.12 -19.39
CA THR A 319 -21.79 -11.20 -19.51
C THR A 319 -22.38 -12.43 -18.85
N GLY A 320 -23.70 -12.48 -18.75
CA GLY A 320 -24.44 -13.69 -18.38
C GLY A 320 -25.36 -13.50 -17.18
N ASP A 321 -26.23 -14.50 -16.96
CA ASP A 321 -27.34 -14.40 -16.02
C ASP A 321 -27.11 -15.19 -14.72
N GLY A 322 -25.90 -15.70 -14.50
CA GLY A 322 -25.52 -16.26 -13.20
C GLY A 322 -24.98 -15.22 -12.22
N LEU A 323 -24.76 -15.65 -10.98
CA LEU A 323 -24.30 -14.77 -9.90
C LEU A 323 -22.77 -14.65 -9.89
N ILE A 324 -22.28 -13.45 -9.61
CA ILE A 324 -20.89 -13.22 -9.22
C ILE A 324 -20.88 -12.78 -7.76
N ASN A 325 -20.10 -13.47 -6.94
CA ASN A 325 -19.87 -13.11 -5.54
C ASN A 325 -18.39 -13.28 -5.21
N LEU A 326 -17.61 -12.22 -5.44
CA LEU A 326 -16.18 -12.17 -5.17
C LEU A 326 -15.90 -11.27 -3.95
N PRO A 327 -16.04 -11.77 -2.71
CA PRO A 327 -15.94 -10.94 -1.50
C PRO A 327 -14.55 -10.34 -1.28
N THR A 328 -13.50 -10.96 -1.84
CA THR A 328 -12.11 -10.48 -1.77
C THR A 328 -11.41 -10.41 -3.14
N GLY A 329 -12.18 -10.64 -4.21
CA GLY A 329 -11.65 -10.75 -5.57
C GLY A 329 -11.67 -9.43 -6.35
N THR A 330 -11.01 -9.42 -7.50
CA THR A 330 -11.01 -8.27 -8.41
C THR A 330 -11.50 -8.70 -9.78
N ILE A 331 -12.38 -7.90 -10.39
CA ILE A 331 -12.66 -7.96 -11.82
C ILE A 331 -12.04 -6.74 -12.48
N LEU A 332 -11.20 -6.98 -13.48
CA LEU A 332 -10.63 -5.96 -14.35
C LEU A 332 -11.04 -6.25 -15.78
N LEU A 333 -11.72 -5.29 -16.41
CA LEU A 333 -12.02 -5.30 -17.83
C LEU A 333 -11.14 -4.26 -18.51
N ASP A 334 -10.29 -4.71 -19.42
CA ASP A 334 -9.33 -3.89 -20.17
C ASP A 334 -9.63 -4.05 -21.66
N GLY A 335 -10.12 -3.00 -22.31
CA GLY A 335 -10.57 -3.05 -23.70
C GLY A 335 -12.05 -2.70 -23.88
N THR A 336 -12.48 -2.79 -25.13
CA THR A 336 -13.88 -2.58 -25.53
C THR A 336 -14.67 -3.87 -25.37
N GLY A 337 -15.86 -3.80 -24.79
CA GLY A 337 -16.70 -4.97 -24.56
C GLY A 337 -18.01 -4.66 -23.86
N SER A 338 -18.80 -5.68 -23.61
CA SER A 338 -20.07 -5.64 -22.89
C SER A 338 -19.87 -6.07 -21.43
N PHE A 339 -20.60 -5.46 -20.51
CA PHE A 339 -20.55 -5.83 -19.09
C PHE A 339 -21.95 -5.82 -18.47
N GLY A 340 -22.34 -6.95 -17.87
CA GLY A 340 -23.59 -7.08 -17.13
C GLY A 340 -24.44 -8.31 -17.48
N GLY A 341 -25.63 -8.36 -16.90
CA GLY A 341 -26.48 -9.54 -16.93
C GLY A 341 -27.86 -9.28 -16.32
N SER A 342 -28.72 -10.28 -16.25
CA SER A 342 -30.03 -10.14 -15.61
C SER A 342 -30.02 -10.31 -14.08
N THR A 343 -28.93 -10.79 -13.48
CA THR A 343 -28.83 -11.07 -12.04
C THR A 343 -27.78 -10.21 -11.34
N ASP A 344 -28.05 -9.82 -10.10
CA ASP A 344 -27.21 -8.90 -9.33
C ASP A 344 -25.84 -9.51 -9.00
N TRP A 345 -24.80 -8.68 -9.08
CA TRP A 345 -23.40 -9.08 -8.86
C TRP A 345 -22.82 -8.38 -7.65
N THR A 346 -21.98 -9.07 -6.89
CA THR A 346 -21.22 -8.52 -5.76
C THR A 346 -19.73 -8.76 -5.99
N ILE A 347 -18.96 -7.67 -5.99
CA ILE A 347 -17.55 -7.64 -6.36
C ILE A 347 -16.81 -6.76 -5.35
N GLU A 348 -15.68 -7.20 -4.81
CA GLU A 348 -14.91 -6.34 -3.92
C GLU A 348 -14.27 -5.16 -4.66
N ASN A 349 -13.59 -5.46 -5.76
CA ASN A 349 -12.87 -4.49 -6.56
C ASN A 349 -13.26 -4.61 -8.04
N LEU A 350 -13.79 -3.54 -8.61
CA LEU A 350 -14.14 -3.48 -10.02
C LEU A 350 -13.33 -2.39 -10.74
N ILE A 351 -12.65 -2.77 -11.81
CA ILE A 351 -11.76 -1.88 -12.57
C ILE A 351 -12.16 -1.91 -14.05
N PHE A 352 -12.35 -0.72 -14.63
CA PHE A 352 -12.53 -0.51 -16.05
C PHE A 352 -11.32 0.25 -16.64
N GLY A 353 -10.61 -0.41 -17.55
CA GLY A 353 -9.44 0.08 -18.26
C GLY A 353 -8.13 0.04 -17.46
N ASN A 354 -7.00 0.01 -18.17
CA ASN A 354 -5.65 -0.01 -17.58
C ASN A 354 -4.90 1.34 -17.61
N GLY A 355 -5.49 2.41 -18.17
CA GLY A 355 -4.83 3.71 -18.33
C GLY A 355 -4.25 3.98 -19.72
N SER A 356 -4.41 3.07 -20.67
CA SER A 356 -3.97 3.22 -22.07
C SER A 356 -5.15 3.13 -23.05
N GLY A 357 -4.96 3.65 -24.27
CA GLY A 357 -5.96 3.57 -25.34
C GLY A 357 -7.18 4.46 -25.15
N THR A 358 -8.23 4.19 -25.93
CA THR A 358 -9.58 4.74 -25.74
C THR A 358 -10.52 3.56 -25.85
N GLU A 359 -11.20 3.26 -24.75
CA GLU A 359 -11.93 2.01 -24.58
C GLU A 359 -13.36 2.31 -24.16
N THR A 360 -14.30 1.45 -24.54
CA THR A 360 -15.71 1.63 -24.20
C THR A 360 -16.31 0.33 -23.71
N THR A 361 -16.86 0.35 -22.50
CA THR A 361 -17.67 -0.75 -21.98
C THR A 361 -19.15 -0.42 -22.10
N SER A 362 -19.90 -1.28 -22.81
CA SER A 362 -21.34 -1.15 -22.96
C SER A 362 -22.07 -1.95 -21.88
N LYS A 363 -23.03 -1.32 -21.18
CA LYS A 363 -23.86 -2.07 -20.22
C LYS A 363 -24.75 -3.08 -20.96
N THR A 364 -24.85 -4.28 -20.40
CA THR A 364 -25.88 -5.26 -20.75
C THR A 364 -26.69 -5.66 -19.53
N GLY A 365 -27.93 -6.13 -19.77
CA GLY A 365 -28.82 -6.60 -18.73
C GLY A 365 -29.29 -5.54 -17.72
N SER A 366 -30.03 -5.99 -16.72
CA SER A 366 -30.69 -5.17 -15.69
C SER A 366 -30.04 -5.24 -14.32
N ASN A 367 -28.93 -5.97 -14.17
CA ASN A 367 -28.30 -6.20 -12.88
C ASN A 367 -27.80 -4.92 -12.19
N ASN A 368 -27.95 -4.90 -10.87
CA ASN A 368 -27.22 -4.02 -9.98
C ASN A 368 -25.86 -4.64 -9.67
N ILE A 369 -24.84 -3.79 -9.53
CA ILE A 369 -23.47 -4.21 -9.21
C ILE A 369 -23.12 -3.63 -7.85
N THR A 370 -23.02 -4.49 -6.84
CA THR A 370 -22.56 -4.10 -5.51
C THR A 370 -21.05 -4.21 -5.45
N ILE A 371 -20.40 -3.09 -5.16
CA ILE A 371 -18.96 -2.96 -5.02
C ILE A 371 -18.67 -2.79 -3.53
N THR A 372 -17.99 -3.74 -2.90
CA THR A 372 -17.83 -3.69 -1.44
C THR A 372 -16.62 -2.87 -0.99
N ARG A 373 -15.67 -2.55 -1.90
CA ARG A 373 -14.46 -1.77 -1.56
C ARG A 373 -14.12 -0.66 -2.53
N GLN A 374 -13.91 -0.96 -3.82
CA GLN A 374 -13.40 0.04 -4.76
C GLN A 374 -13.90 -0.15 -6.20
N LEU A 375 -14.47 0.93 -6.76
CA LEU A 375 -14.66 1.11 -8.20
C LEU A 375 -13.53 1.97 -8.75
N THR A 376 -12.90 1.56 -9.85
CA THR A 376 -11.92 2.37 -10.57
C THR A 376 -12.30 2.41 -12.05
N ILE A 377 -12.47 3.61 -12.57
CA ILE A 377 -12.69 3.85 -14.00
C ILE A 377 -11.51 4.67 -14.48
N SER A 378 -10.69 4.10 -15.36
CA SER A 378 -9.54 4.79 -15.94
C SER A 378 -10.00 6.03 -16.71
N THR A 379 -9.17 7.07 -16.75
CA THR A 379 -9.43 8.30 -17.52
C THR A 379 -9.58 8.06 -19.03
N SER A 380 -9.05 6.93 -19.52
CA SER A 380 -9.17 6.49 -20.92
C SER A 380 -10.44 5.67 -21.22
N HIS A 381 -11.25 5.36 -20.21
CA HIS A 381 -12.35 4.41 -20.32
C HIS A 381 -13.71 5.10 -20.28
N THR A 382 -14.58 4.76 -21.24
CA THR A 382 -15.96 5.24 -21.27
C THR A 382 -16.92 4.13 -20.88
N LEU A 383 -17.79 4.38 -19.90
CA LEU A 383 -18.93 3.50 -19.60
C LEU A 383 -20.15 3.96 -20.38
N ASN A 384 -20.54 3.21 -21.40
CA ASN A 384 -21.69 3.51 -22.23
C ASN A 384 -22.92 2.74 -21.73
N ALA A 385 -23.89 3.45 -21.15
CA ALA A 385 -25.13 2.85 -20.68
C ALA A 385 -26.13 2.56 -21.83
N SER A 386 -25.94 3.15 -23.02
CA SER A 386 -26.91 3.14 -24.12
C SER A 386 -28.32 3.51 -23.63
N SER A 387 -29.34 2.66 -23.83
CA SER A 387 -30.71 2.86 -23.32
C SER A 387 -30.94 2.34 -21.89
N SER A 388 -29.89 1.86 -21.22
CA SER A 388 -29.90 1.26 -19.88
C SER A 388 -29.26 2.22 -18.86
N THR A 389 -29.18 1.81 -17.58
CA THR A 389 -28.56 2.59 -16.50
C THR A 389 -27.53 1.76 -15.75
N TRP A 390 -26.35 2.31 -15.47
CA TRP A 390 -25.41 1.70 -14.53
C TRP A 390 -25.86 1.95 -13.10
N THR A 391 -26.04 0.89 -12.31
CA THR A 391 -26.34 0.98 -10.88
C THR A 391 -25.18 0.33 -10.11
N PHE A 392 -24.41 1.16 -9.39
CA PHE A 392 -23.35 0.70 -8.50
C PHE A 392 -23.76 0.96 -7.05
N ASN A 393 -23.81 -0.08 -6.22
CA ASN A 393 -24.07 0.04 -4.79
C ASN A 393 -22.75 -0.11 -4.02
N GLY A 394 -22.50 0.66 -2.96
CA GLY A 394 -21.37 0.39 -2.03
C GLY A 394 -20.07 1.19 -2.24
N ILE A 395 -20.11 2.36 -2.86
CA ILE A 395 -18.95 3.27 -2.84
C ILE A 395 -18.90 3.99 -1.49
N TYR A 396 -18.14 3.45 -0.53
CA TYR A 396 -17.73 4.19 0.65
C TYR A 396 -16.85 5.35 0.18
N ASP A 397 -17.38 6.57 0.28
CA ASP A 397 -16.65 7.82 0.08
C ASP A 397 -15.42 7.76 0.99
N LYS A 398 -14.23 7.51 0.42
CA LYS A 398 -12.99 7.54 1.19
C LYS A 398 -12.94 8.91 1.88
N LEU A 399 -12.46 8.96 3.12
CA LEU A 399 -12.08 10.20 3.82
C LEU A 399 -11.00 10.95 3.00
N TYR A 400 -11.34 11.57 1.88
CA TYR A 400 -10.53 12.49 1.12
C TYR A 400 -11.00 13.92 1.38
N ASP A 401 -10.12 14.88 1.14
CA ASP A 401 -10.35 16.30 1.35
C ASP A 401 -10.81 16.63 2.78
N ILE A 402 -10.19 16.02 3.80
CA ILE A 402 -10.45 16.30 5.23
C ILE A 402 -9.67 17.54 5.67
N SER A 403 -10.34 18.52 6.27
CA SER A 403 -9.71 19.74 6.83
C SER A 403 -9.39 19.62 8.32
N GLN A 404 -10.14 18.79 9.05
CA GLN A 404 -9.98 18.67 10.51
C GLN A 404 -10.23 17.24 10.97
N VAL A 405 -9.46 16.80 11.97
CA VAL A 405 -9.67 15.59 12.75
C VAL A 405 -9.65 15.94 14.24
N THR A 406 -10.52 15.31 15.03
CA THR A 406 -10.59 15.49 16.49
C THR A 406 -10.81 14.13 17.16
N GLY A 407 -10.18 13.91 18.31
CA GLY A 407 -10.32 12.69 19.09
C GLY A 407 -10.93 12.99 20.46
N GLY A 408 -11.89 12.17 20.87
CA GLY A 408 -12.33 12.07 22.26
C GLY A 408 -11.59 10.93 22.98
N ASP A 409 -12.13 10.46 24.11
CA ASP A 409 -11.49 9.37 24.89
C ASP A 409 -11.46 8.06 24.08
N TYR A 410 -12.55 7.75 23.38
CA TYR A 410 -12.74 6.47 22.68
C TYR A 410 -13.39 6.58 21.29
N HIS A 411 -13.57 7.79 20.75
CA HIS A 411 -14.08 8.02 19.40
C HIS A 411 -13.25 9.08 18.68
N THR A 412 -13.31 9.09 17.36
CA THR A 412 -12.63 10.06 16.50
C THR A 412 -13.64 10.59 15.49
N CYS A 413 -13.53 11.88 15.16
CA CYS A 413 -14.33 12.50 14.12
C CYS A 413 -13.45 13.25 13.11
N ALA A 414 -13.93 13.35 11.87
CA ALA A 414 -13.29 14.06 10.77
C ALA A 414 -14.30 14.95 10.03
N LEU A 415 -13.84 16.12 9.60
CA LEU A 415 -14.61 17.11 8.86
C LEU A 415 -14.08 17.21 7.43
N LYS A 416 -14.95 17.07 6.43
CA LYS A 416 -14.62 17.40 5.04
C LYS A 416 -14.35 18.90 4.91
N SER A 417 -13.36 19.25 4.09
CA SER A 417 -12.85 20.61 3.88
C SER A 417 -13.86 21.57 3.26
N ASP A 418 -14.85 21.06 2.54
CA ASP A 418 -15.98 21.84 2.01
C ASP A 418 -17.13 22.02 3.01
N GLY A 419 -17.02 21.44 4.21
CA GLY A 419 -18.04 21.49 5.26
C GLY A 419 -19.29 20.66 4.97
N SER A 420 -19.28 19.82 3.92
CA SER A 420 -20.46 19.06 3.50
C SER A 420 -20.73 17.81 4.33
N ARG A 421 -19.72 17.27 5.03
CA ARG A 421 -19.84 16.03 5.82
C ARG A 421 -18.96 16.04 7.07
N VAL A 422 -19.50 15.43 8.12
CA VAL A 422 -18.76 15.02 9.31
C VAL A 422 -18.87 13.50 9.43
N TYR A 423 -17.75 12.86 9.73
CA TYR A 423 -17.69 11.42 9.98
C TYR A 423 -17.19 11.17 11.39
N CYS A 424 -17.72 10.16 12.08
CA CYS A 424 -17.23 9.72 13.38
C CYS A 424 -17.11 8.18 13.43
N TRP A 425 -16.12 7.66 14.15
CA TRP A 425 -15.95 6.21 14.40
C TRP A 425 -15.37 5.96 15.80
N GLY A 426 -15.36 4.70 16.23
CA GLY A 426 -15.00 4.29 17.59
C GLY A 426 -16.23 4.03 18.46
N TYR A 427 -16.09 4.21 19.78
CA TYR A 427 -17.12 3.88 20.77
C TYR A 427 -18.42 4.69 20.60
N ASN A 428 -19.59 4.03 20.64
CA ASN A 428 -20.90 4.69 20.40
C ASN A 428 -21.95 4.41 21.48
N GLY A 429 -21.55 4.02 22.70
CA GLY A 429 -22.51 3.62 23.74
C GLY A 429 -23.44 4.74 24.24
N TYR A 430 -23.07 6.00 24.00
CA TYR A 430 -23.88 7.18 24.34
C TYR A 430 -24.33 7.98 23.11
N GLY A 431 -24.11 7.45 21.91
CA GLY A 431 -24.47 8.15 20.67
C GLY A 431 -23.43 9.17 20.17
N GLN A 432 -22.18 9.13 20.68
CA GLN A 432 -21.13 10.10 20.32
C GLN A 432 -20.68 10.05 18.83
N LEU A 433 -21.14 9.06 18.06
CA LEU A 433 -20.97 9.07 16.60
C LEU A 433 -22.05 9.88 15.87
N GLY A 434 -23.16 10.25 16.52
CA GLY A 434 -24.19 11.12 15.94
C GLY A 434 -24.87 10.51 14.72
N ASN A 435 -24.93 9.18 14.64
CA ASN A 435 -25.42 8.43 13.47
C ASN A 435 -26.83 7.85 13.67
N ASN A 436 -27.61 8.39 14.61
CA ASN A 436 -28.96 7.91 14.97
C ASN A 436 -28.98 6.44 15.40
N ALA A 437 -27.92 6.04 16.11
CA ALA A 437 -27.75 4.70 16.66
C ALA A 437 -26.85 4.74 17.90
N THR A 438 -26.97 3.69 18.71
CA THR A 438 -26.03 3.39 19.80
C THR A 438 -25.48 1.98 19.63
N SER A 439 -24.18 1.81 19.83
CA SER A 439 -23.49 0.52 19.69
C SER A 439 -22.24 0.47 20.59
N THR A 440 -21.63 -0.72 20.74
CA THR A 440 -20.36 -0.84 21.48
C THR A 440 -19.18 -0.20 20.74
N GLY A 441 -19.38 0.19 19.48
CA GLY A 441 -18.43 0.94 18.67
C GLY A 441 -18.45 0.50 17.21
N GLU A 442 -17.96 1.39 16.34
CA GLU A 442 -17.86 1.18 14.89
C GLU A 442 -16.39 1.26 14.48
N ASP A 443 -15.91 0.27 13.72
CA ASP A 443 -14.53 0.19 13.22
C ASP A 443 -14.32 0.92 11.88
N ILE A 444 -15.40 1.48 11.33
CA ILE A 444 -15.42 2.26 10.09
C ILE A 444 -16.09 3.64 10.30
N PRO A 445 -15.61 4.72 9.63
CA PRO A 445 -16.22 6.05 9.66
C PRO A 445 -17.71 6.03 9.31
N GLN A 446 -18.55 6.52 10.22
CA GLN A 446 -19.99 6.70 10.03
C GLN A 446 -20.31 8.17 9.74
N GLU A 447 -21.25 8.43 8.83
CA GLU A 447 -21.74 9.79 8.58
C GLU A 447 -22.59 10.28 9.78
N VAL A 448 -22.32 11.51 10.22
CA VAL A 448 -23.15 12.19 11.22
C VAL A 448 -24.44 12.67 10.57
N VAL A 449 -25.59 12.29 11.14
CA VAL A 449 -26.90 12.67 10.61
C VAL A 449 -27.26 14.12 10.93
N SER A 450 -28.26 14.68 10.25
CA SER A 450 -28.78 16.00 10.61
C SER A 450 -29.54 15.98 11.95
N THR A 451 -29.90 17.16 12.47
CA THR A 451 -30.71 17.31 13.69
C THR A 451 -32.11 16.68 13.60
N SER A 452 -32.57 16.33 12.40
CA SER A 452 -33.84 15.61 12.20
C SER A 452 -33.70 14.08 12.28
N GLY A 453 -32.48 13.55 12.40
CA GLY A 453 -32.19 12.13 12.29
C GLY A 453 -32.21 11.57 10.86
N SER A 454 -32.48 12.43 9.86
CA SER A 454 -32.55 12.09 8.44
C SER A 454 -31.68 13.03 7.60
N GLY A 455 -30.97 12.50 6.60
CA GLY A 455 -29.93 13.25 5.90
C GLY A 455 -28.71 13.51 6.78
N TYR A 456 -27.88 14.49 6.40
CA TYR A 456 -26.55 14.68 6.97
C TYR A 456 -26.38 16.06 7.60
N LEU A 457 -25.46 16.15 8.57
CA LEU A 457 -25.02 17.43 9.09
C LEU A 457 -24.10 18.12 8.06
N THR A 458 -24.48 19.32 7.62
CA THR A 458 -23.80 20.08 6.55
C THR A 458 -23.51 21.51 6.98
N ASP A 459 -22.73 22.22 6.15
CA ASP A 459 -22.28 23.60 6.38
C ASP A 459 -21.51 23.73 7.71
N ILE A 460 -20.58 22.82 7.97
CA ILE A 460 -19.77 22.81 9.20
C ILE A 460 -18.38 23.39 8.95
N SER A 461 -17.91 24.28 9.81
CA SER A 461 -16.57 24.88 9.74
C SER A 461 -15.60 24.33 10.79
N GLN A 462 -16.11 23.78 11.89
CA GLN A 462 -15.28 23.25 12.97
C GLN A 462 -16.00 22.09 13.66
N ILE A 463 -15.22 21.07 14.08
CA ILE A 463 -15.65 20.01 14.99
C ILE A 463 -14.77 20.00 16.24
N SER A 464 -15.30 19.54 17.37
CA SER A 464 -14.54 19.32 18.61
C SER A 464 -15.12 18.13 19.35
N ALA A 465 -14.32 17.07 19.55
CA ALA A 465 -14.66 15.97 20.42
C ALA A 465 -14.16 16.25 21.84
N GLY A 466 -15.05 16.05 22.82
CA GLY A 466 -14.71 15.94 24.23
C GLY A 466 -14.54 14.48 24.64
N GLY A 467 -14.61 14.17 25.94
CA GLY A 467 -14.40 12.80 26.42
C GLY A 467 -15.40 11.80 25.81
N TYR A 468 -16.70 12.10 25.87
CA TYR A 468 -17.80 11.23 25.41
C TYR A 468 -18.89 11.99 24.63
N HIS A 469 -18.58 13.18 24.14
CA HIS A 469 -19.50 13.98 23.33
C HIS A 469 -18.73 14.68 22.21
N THR A 470 -19.45 15.13 21.19
CA THR A 470 -18.87 15.86 20.07
C THR A 470 -19.73 17.07 19.79
N CYS A 471 -19.11 18.18 19.43
CA CYS A 471 -19.79 19.37 18.97
C CYS A 471 -19.28 19.81 17.59
N ALA A 472 -20.14 20.50 16.84
CA ALA A 472 -19.85 21.08 15.53
C ALA A 472 -20.37 22.51 15.44
N LEU A 473 -19.60 23.37 14.76
CA LEU A 473 -19.94 24.77 14.50
C LEU A 473 -20.40 24.92 13.05
N LYS A 474 -21.57 25.51 12.85
CA LYS A 474 -22.04 25.88 11.51
C LYS A 474 -21.17 26.99 10.94
N SER A 475 -20.81 26.92 9.66
CA SER A 475 -19.85 27.80 8.99
C SER A 475 -20.19 29.28 9.00
N ASP A 476 -21.47 29.63 9.15
CA ASP A 476 -21.93 31.02 9.27
C ASP A 476 -21.99 31.52 10.72
N GLY A 477 -21.58 30.69 11.69
CA GLY A 477 -21.61 31.01 13.12
C GLY A 477 -23.00 31.08 13.74
N SER A 478 -24.05 30.70 13.00
CA SER A 478 -25.43 30.85 13.45
C SER A 478 -25.92 29.71 14.35
N ARG A 479 -25.21 28.57 14.38
CA ARG A 479 -25.59 27.39 15.17
C ARG A 479 -24.37 26.64 15.69
N VAL A 480 -24.52 26.08 16.88
CA VAL A 480 -23.66 25.05 17.44
C VAL A 480 -24.51 23.80 17.65
N TYR A 481 -23.98 22.65 17.25
CA TYR A 481 -24.61 21.36 17.43
C TYR A 481 -23.75 20.50 18.35
N CYS A 482 -24.36 19.74 19.26
CA CYS A 482 -23.65 18.76 20.09
C CYS A 482 -24.39 17.43 20.13
N TRP A 483 -23.69 16.31 20.33
CA TRP A 483 -24.28 14.98 20.51
C TRP A 483 -23.38 14.08 21.37
N GLY A 484 -23.91 12.96 21.84
CA GLY A 484 -23.25 12.00 22.72
C GLY A 484 -23.74 12.09 24.16
N TYR A 485 -22.83 11.85 25.10
CA TYR A 485 -23.09 11.82 26.53
C TYR A 485 -23.46 13.20 27.10
N ASN A 486 -24.50 13.28 27.95
CA ASN A 486 -25.04 14.56 28.45
C ASN A 486 -25.37 14.63 29.96
N TRP A 487 -24.86 13.73 30.81
CA TRP A 487 -25.34 13.71 32.22
C TRP A 487 -25.00 14.97 33.03
N TYR A 488 -24.07 15.80 32.56
CA TYR A 488 -23.74 17.07 33.19
C TYR A 488 -24.27 18.28 32.42
N GLY A 489 -25.01 18.07 31.32
CA GLY A 489 -25.53 19.14 30.48
C GLY A 489 -24.56 19.62 29.40
N GLN A 490 -23.49 18.88 29.09
CA GLN A 490 -22.46 19.27 28.12
C GLN A 490 -22.92 19.39 26.66
N LEU A 491 -24.15 18.95 26.33
CA LEU A 491 -24.77 19.21 25.03
C LEU A 491 -25.42 20.60 24.96
N GLY A 492 -25.68 21.25 26.09
CA GLY A 492 -26.17 22.63 26.13
C GLY A 492 -27.57 22.80 25.54
N ASP A 493 -28.38 21.75 25.55
CA ASP A 493 -29.72 21.68 24.96
C ASP A 493 -30.85 21.90 25.98
N ASN A 494 -30.52 22.46 27.16
CA ASN A 494 -31.43 22.60 28.30
C ASN A 494 -31.97 21.23 28.77
N SER A 495 -31.11 20.20 28.68
CA SER A 495 -31.39 18.83 29.08
C SER A 495 -30.11 18.17 29.63
N THR A 496 -30.29 17.04 30.31
CA THR A 496 -29.20 16.16 30.78
C THR A 496 -29.27 14.76 30.15
N THR A 497 -30.02 14.63 29.05
CA THR A 497 -30.23 13.35 28.35
C THR A 497 -29.24 13.23 27.20
N SER A 498 -28.54 12.10 27.11
CA SER A 498 -27.63 11.82 25.99
C SER A 498 -28.40 11.75 24.67
N SER A 499 -27.75 12.12 23.56
CA SER A 499 -28.37 12.14 22.24
C SER A 499 -27.50 11.43 21.20
N ASP A 500 -28.08 10.54 20.42
CA ASP A 500 -27.44 9.85 19.28
C ASP A 500 -27.62 10.58 17.95
N ILE A 501 -28.28 11.74 17.97
CA ILE A 501 -28.35 12.71 16.88
C ILE A 501 -27.87 14.09 17.36
N PRO A 502 -27.31 14.94 16.49
CA PRO A 502 -26.97 16.32 16.85
C PRO A 502 -28.18 17.10 17.37
N VAL A 503 -28.02 17.77 18.51
CA VAL A 503 -28.97 18.73 19.10
C VAL A 503 -28.42 20.14 19.00
N GLU A 504 -29.30 21.13 18.84
CA GLU A 504 -28.91 22.55 18.78
C GLU A 504 -28.68 23.10 20.19
N VAL A 505 -27.53 23.74 20.40
CA VAL A 505 -27.21 24.42 21.68
C VAL A 505 -28.10 25.65 21.86
N VAL A 506 -28.77 25.73 23.01
CA VAL A 506 -29.68 26.85 23.31
C VAL A 506 -28.91 28.13 23.67
N SER A 507 -29.57 29.28 23.64
CA SER A 507 -28.95 30.53 24.10
C SER A 507 -28.78 30.55 25.63
N THR A 508 -28.05 31.54 26.15
CA THR A 508 -27.88 31.77 27.61
C THR A 508 -29.18 32.03 28.36
N SER A 509 -30.29 32.30 27.66
CA SER A 509 -31.62 32.45 28.26
C SER A 509 -32.41 31.13 28.37
N GLY A 510 -31.87 30.03 27.82
CA GLY A 510 -32.58 28.76 27.64
C GLY A 510 -33.64 28.80 26.52
N SER A 511 -33.81 29.94 25.84
CA SER A 511 -34.78 30.13 24.75
C SER A 511 -34.06 30.59 23.47
N GLY A 512 -34.38 29.95 22.34
CA GLY A 512 -33.65 30.15 21.08
C GLY A 512 -32.25 29.53 21.13
N TYR A 513 -31.38 29.93 20.20
CA TYR A 513 -30.10 29.24 19.95
C TYR A 513 -28.90 30.16 20.14
N LEU A 514 -27.78 29.54 20.53
CA LEU A 514 -26.48 30.21 20.60
C LEU A 514 -26.03 30.62 19.20
N GLN A 515 -25.64 31.88 19.03
CA GLN A 515 -25.39 32.52 17.74
C GLN A 515 -24.15 33.43 17.80
N ASP A 516 -23.66 33.80 16.61
CA ASP A 516 -22.45 34.58 16.40
C ASP A 516 -21.22 33.92 17.02
N ILE A 517 -21.05 32.61 16.80
CA ILE A 517 -19.92 31.84 17.35
C ILE A 517 -18.82 31.70 16.29
N SER A 518 -17.57 31.94 16.68
CA SER A 518 -16.39 31.76 15.82
C SER A 518 -15.57 30.52 16.17
N GLN A 519 -15.68 30.02 17.39
CA GLN A 519 -14.91 28.86 17.85
C GLN A 519 -15.70 28.05 18.88
N ILE A 520 -15.54 26.74 18.84
CA ILE A 520 -15.97 25.80 19.89
C ILE A 520 -14.78 25.01 20.43
N SER A 521 -14.85 24.57 21.68
CA SER A 521 -13.92 23.64 22.30
C SER A 521 -14.64 22.76 23.31
N ALA A 522 -14.64 21.45 23.09
CA ALA A 522 -15.17 20.45 24.01
C ALA A 522 -14.05 19.92 24.90
N GLY A 523 -14.25 19.95 26.21
CA GLY A 523 -13.39 19.34 27.22
C GLY A 523 -13.88 17.93 27.59
N GLY A 524 -13.39 17.39 28.72
CA GLY A 524 -13.77 16.04 29.16
C GLY A 524 -15.27 15.88 29.36
N TYR A 525 -15.89 16.82 30.10
CA TYR A 525 -17.32 16.81 30.43
C TYR A 525 -17.99 18.19 30.38
N HIS A 526 -17.37 19.16 29.73
CA HIS A 526 -17.89 20.51 29.50
C HIS A 526 -17.57 20.97 28.08
N THR A 527 -18.21 22.03 27.63
CA THR A 527 -18.00 22.63 26.31
C THR A 527 -17.95 24.14 26.47
N CYS A 528 -17.10 24.80 25.70
CA CYS A 528 -17.04 26.24 25.61
C CYS A 528 -17.13 26.73 24.16
N ALA A 529 -17.62 27.96 23.99
CA ALA A 529 -17.74 28.64 22.71
C ALA A 529 -17.30 30.11 22.82
N LEU A 530 -16.64 30.60 21.78
CA LEU A 530 -16.21 31.99 21.65
C LEU A 530 -17.16 32.74 20.72
N ARG A 531 -17.68 33.87 21.19
CA ARG A 531 -18.42 34.80 20.33
C ARG A 531 -17.49 35.45 19.31
N SER A 532 -17.94 35.62 18.08
CA SER A 532 -17.16 36.06 16.92
C SER A 532 -16.54 37.44 17.05
N ASP A 533 -17.12 38.30 17.89
CA ASP A 533 -16.59 39.63 18.21
C ASP A 533 -15.58 39.63 19.36
N GLY A 534 -15.29 38.46 19.96
CA GLY A 534 -14.36 38.30 21.07
C GLY A 534 -14.85 38.90 22.40
N THR A 535 -16.11 39.35 22.46
CA THR A 535 -16.65 40.03 23.65
C THR A 535 -17.22 39.09 24.69
N ARG A 536 -17.41 37.80 24.37
CA ARG A 536 -18.01 36.80 25.26
C ARG A 536 -17.37 35.43 25.03
N VAL A 537 -17.13 34.73 26.14
CA VAL A 537 -16.92 33.29 26.15
C VAL A 537 -18.09 32.66 26.89
N TYR A 538 -18.64 31.59 26.34
CA TYR A 538 -19.70 30.81 26.95
C TYR A 538 -19.18 29.42 27.29
N CYS A 539 -19.55 28.87 28.44
CA CYS A 539 -19.25 27.48 28.80
C CYS A 539 -20.50 26.79 29.37
N TRP A 540 -20.61 25.48 29.23
CA TRP A 540 -21.68 24.65 29.82
C TRP A 540 -21.22 23.22 30.06
N GLY A 541 -21.98 22.46 30.84
CA GLY A 541 -21.68 21.09 31.25
C GLY A 541 -21.22 20.99 32.70
N ASN A 542 -20.26 20.10 32.96
CA ASN A 542 -19.71 19.87 34.30
C ASN A 542 -19.01 21.13 34.82
N ASN A 543 -19.17 21.44 36.10
CA ASN A 543 -18.53 22.57 36.79
C ASN A 543 -17.92 22.16 38.14
N GLY A 544 -17.63 20.88 38.35
CA GLY A 544 -17.19 20.36 39.66
C GLY A 544 -15.91 21.01 40.19
N TYR A 545 -15.06 21.50 39.29
CA TYR A 545 -13.79 22.17 39.60
C TYR A 545 -13.79 23.65 39.17
N GLY A 546 -14.94 24.20 38.77
CA GLY A 546 -15.04 25.57 38.29
C GLY A 546 -14.72 25.76 36.81
N GLN A 547 -14.65 24.70 35.99
CA GLN A 547 -14.28 24.78 34.57
C GLN A 547 -15.22 25.59 33.67
N LEU A 548 -16.39 26.01 34.17
CA LEU A 548 -17.28 26.95 33.47
C LEU A 548 -16.87 28.42 33.65
N GLY A 549 -16.07 28.74 34.68
CA GLY A 549 -15.54 30.10 34.88
C GLY A 549 -16.61 31.15 35.17
N ASP A 550 -17.74 30.73 35.73
CA ASP A 550 -18.95 31.53 35.96
C ASP A 550 -19.11 32.00 37.42
N ASN A 551 -18.09 31.77 38.26
CA ASN A 551 -18.10 32.07 39.70
C ASN A 551 -19.28 31.40 40.45
N ASN A 552 -19.63 30.18 40.03
CA ASN A 552 -20.77 29.43 40.56
C ASN A 552 -20.46 27.93 40.76
N SER A 553 -19.18 27.60 40.94
CA SER A 553 -18.75 26.23 41.24
C SER A 553 -19.31 25.75 42.58
N PRO A 554 -19.74 24.47 42.72
CA PRO A 554 -19.59 23.36 41.78
C PRO A 554 -20.86 23.08 40.94
N THR A 555 -21.65 24.10 40.61
CA THR A 555 -22.96 23.91 39.95
C THR A 555 -22.80 23.72 38.45
N ASN A 556 -23.16 22.54 37.94
CA ASN A 556 -23.22 22.25 36.50
C ASN A 556 -24.28 23.11 35.80
N SER A 557 -24.16 23.28 34.49
CA SER A 557 -25.15 24.00 33.68
C SER A 557 -25.49 23.23 32.40
N ASP A 558 -26.78 23.01 32.14
CA ASP A 558 -27.30 22.41 30.91
C ASP A 558 -27.64 23.43 29.81
N ILE A 559 -27.37 24.70 30.08
CA ILE A 559 -27.40 25.81 29.12
C ILE A 559 -26.06 26.56 29.15
N PRO A 560 -25.65 27.24 28.07
CA PRO A 560 -24.47 28.12 28.07
C PRO A 560 -24.56 29.22 29.15
N VAL A 561 -23.50 29.37 29.95
CA VAL A 561 -23.30 30.48 30.89
C VAL A 561 -22.15 31.37 30.44
N GLU A 562 -22.19 32.66 30.77
CA GLU A 562 -21.13 33.60 30.44
C GLU A 562 -19.95 33.45 31.41
N VAL A 563 -18.74 33.32 30.87
CA VAL A 563 -17.50 33.33 31.67
C VAL A 563 -17.29 34.73 32.24
N VAL A 564 -17.08 34.82 33.55
CA VAL A 564 -16.88 36.10 34.23
C VAL A 564 -15.47 36.64 34.02
N SER A 565 -15.26 37.94 34.25
CA SER A 565 -13.90 38.52 34.22
C SER A 565 -13.04 38.01 35.38
N THR A 566 -11.73 38.30 35.34
CA THR A 566 -10.79 37.97 36.43
C THR A 566 -11.13 38.60 37.78
N SER A 567 -12.05 39.58 37.83
CA SER A 567 -12.58 40.13 39.08
C SER A 567 -13.73 39.33 39.69
N GLY A 568 -14.19 38.27 39.03
CA GLY A 568 -15.38 37.50 39.39
C GLY A 568 -16.70 38.21 39.07
N THR A 569 -16.66 39.40 38.46
CA THR A 569 -17.83 40.19 38.08
C THR A 569 -17.71 40.75 36.66
N GLY A 570 -18.83 40.85 35.94
CA GLY A 570 -18.82 41.20 34.51
C GLY A 570 -18.19 40.10 33.65
N ASN A 571 -17.94 40.36 32.37
CA ASN A 571 -17.66 39.31 31.40
C ASN A 571 -16.19 39.31 30.98
N LEU A 572 -15.67 38.12 30.65
CA LEU A 572 -14.36 38.00 30.03
C LEU A 572 -14.43 38.50 28.57
N THR A 573 -13.67 39.55 28.24
CA THR A 573 -13.70 40.20 26.93
C THR A 573 -12.33 40.24 26.27
N ASP A 574 -12.33 40.63 25.00
CA ASP A 574 -11.15 40.71 24.14
C ASP A 574 -10.46 39.35 24.02
N ILE A 575 -11.21 38.30 23.71
CA ILE A 575 -10.68 36.94 23.56
C ILE A 575 -10.60 36.57 22.07
N SER A 576 -9.47 36.00 21.65
CA SER A 576 -9.28 35.47 20.28
C SER A 576 -9.33 33.95 20.20
N GLN A 577 -9.11 33.24 21.30
CA GLN A 577 -9.11 31.79 21.33
C GLN A 577 -9.55 31.26 22.70
N VAL A 578 -10.29 30.15 22.68
CA VAL A 578 -10.62 29.33 23.86
C VAL A 578 -10.15 27.88 23.65
N SER A 579 -9.74 27.22 24.71
CA SER A 579 -9.37 25.80 24.71
C SER A 579 -9.81 25.16 26.03
N ALA A 580 -10.57 24.08 25.94
CA ALA A 580 -11.01 23.26 27.06
C ALA A 580 -10.17 21.99 27.13
N GLY A 581 -9.57 21.72 28.30
CA GLY A 581 -8.97 20.43 28.64
C GLY A 581 -10.00 19.53 29.35
N ASP A 582 -9.53 18.47 30.03
CA ASP A 582 -10.42 17.50 30.69
C ASP A 582 -11.33 18.15 31.75
N TYR A 583 -10.75 18.99 32.61
CA TYR A 583 -11.43 19.64 33.74
C TYR A 583 -11.03 21.11 33.95
N HIS A 584 -10.40 21.75 32.96
CA HIS A 584 -10.02 23.17 32.99
C HIS A 584 -10.21 23.80 31.62
N THR A 585 -10.22 25.13 31.57
CA THR A 585 -10.37 25.91 30.35
C THR A 585 -9.38 27.06 30.37
N CYS A 586 -8.80 27.36 29.21
CA CYS A 586 -7.92 28.50 29.00
C CYS A 586 -8.40 29.35 27.82
N SER A 587 -8.02 30.63 27.84
CA SER A 587 -8.32 31.60 26.79
C SER A 587 -7.15 32.53 26.53
N VAL A 588 -7.03 33.01 25.31
CA VAL A 588 -6.01 33.97 24.89
C VAL A 588 -6.67 35.31 24.60
N ARG A 589 -6.11 36.37 25.18
CA ARG A 589 -6.54 37.74 24.87
C ARG A 589 -6.22 38.08 23.41
N SER A 590 -7.07 38.87 22.75
CA SER A 590 -7.01 39.16 21.32
C SER A 590 -5.74 39.87 20.86
N ASP A 591 -5.09 40.62 21.77
CA ASP A 591 -3.79 41.25 21.57
C ASP A 591 -2.60 40.32 21.86
N GLY A 592 -2.86 39.06 22.22
CA GLY A 592 -1.85 38.06 22.60
C GLY A 592 -1.11 38.36 23.91
N SER A 593 -1.50 39.42 24.63
CA SER A 593 -0.73 39.90 25.78
C SER A 593 -0.96 39.10 27.07
N ARG A 594 -2.05 38.32 27.12
CA ARG A 594 -2.51 37.62 28.32
C ARG A 594 -3.15 36.28 27.98
N VAL A 595 -2.96 35.32 28.88
CA VAL A 595 -3.68 34.04 28.88
C VAL A 595 -4.39 33.94 30.23
N TYR A 596 -5.66 33.53 30.20
CA TYR A 596 -6.44 33.27 31.40
C TYR A 596 -6.88 31.82 31.44
N CYS A 597 -6.72 31.15 32.58
CA CYS A 597 -7.15 29.77 32.78
C CYS A 597 -8.06 29.67 34.02
N TRP A 598 -8.97 28.69 34.04
CA TRP A 598 -9.85 28.38 35.17
C TRP A 598 -10.23 26.90 35.17
N GLY A 599 -10.74 26.39 36.28
CA GLY A 599 -11.08 24.98 36.52
C GLY A 599 -10.09 24.28 37.46
N ASP A 600 -9.93 22.98 37.25
CA ASP A 600 -9.03 22.11 38.03
C ASP A 600 -7.58 22.59 37.98
N ASN A 601 -6.95 22.64 39.14
CA ASN A 601 -5.56 23.05 39.30
C ASN A 601 -4.73 22.05 40.12
N PHE A 602 -5.24 20.82 40.35
CA PHE A 602 -4.56 19.84 41.19
C PHE A 602 -3.08 19.60 40.81
N TYR A 603 -2.74 19.67 39.52
CA TYR A 603 -1.40 19.52 38.97
C TYR A 603 -0.74 20.84 38.54
N GLY A 604 -1.33 22.00 38.85
CA GLY A 604 -0.84 23.31 38.42
C GLY A 604 -1.26 23.69 37.00
N GLN A 605 -2.36 23.12 36.47
CA GLN A 605 -2.83 23.35 35.11
C GLN A 605 -3.15 24.81 34.80
N LEU A 606 -3.50 25.61 35.82
CA LEU A 606 -3.82 27.04 35.65
C LEU A 606 -2.59 27.91 35.45
N GLY A 607 -1.39 27.43 35.81
CA GLY A 607 -0.13 28.16 35.62
C GLY A 607 -0.07 29.52 36.34
N ASP A 608 -0.89 29.72 37.37
CA ASP A 608 -1.08 30.99 38.09
C ASP A 608 -0.05 31.22 39.23
N ASN A 609 0.97 30.36 39.30
CA ASN A 609 1.97 30.34 40.38
C ASN A 609 1.35 30.20 41.79
N ASN A 610 0.15 29.61 41.86
CA ASN A 610 -0.52 29.23 43.09
C ASN A 610 -0.54 27.70 43.18
N SER A 611 -0.01 27.11 44.25
CA SER A 611 0.15 25.67 44.31
C SER A 611 -1.18 24.98 44.67
N SER A 612 -1.86 24.47 43.64
CA SER A 612 -2.93 23.47 43.65
C SER A 612 -4.34 23.86 44.09
N THR A 613 -4.77 25.11 43.88
CA THR A 613 -6.16 25.52 44.16
C THR A 613 -6.93 25.72 42.87
N ASP A 614 -8.05 25.02 42.71
CA ASP A 614 -8.98 25.19 41.59
C ASP A 614 -9.53 26.62 41.57
N SER A 615 -9.93 27.09 40.40
CA SER A 615 -10.52 28.43 40.27
C SER A 615 -11.78 28.39 39.42
N ASP A 616 -12.89 28.89 39.96
CA ASP A 616 -14.15 29.06 39.23
C ASP A 616 -14.30 30.45 38.58
N THR A 617 -13.22 31.24 38.62
CA THR A 617 -13.06 32.48 37.86
C THR A 617 -11.76 32.42 37.06
N PRO A 618 -11.68 33.05 35.88
CA PRO A 618 -10.43 33.13 35.13
C PRO A 618 -9.31 33.76 35.96
N VAL A 619 -8.21 33.01 36.15
CA VAL A 619 -6.95 33.51 36.70
C VAL A 619 -5.96 33.75 35.59
N GLU A 620 -5.13 34.75 35.77
CA GLU A 620 -4.09 35.05 34.79
C GLU A 620 -2.92 34.08 34.93
N VAL A 621 -2.48 33.51 33.82
CA VAL A 621 -1.29 32.65 33.78
C VAL A 621 -0.06 33.48 34.11
N ALA A 622 0.69 33.09 35.13
CA ALA A 622 1.87 33.79 35.59
C ALA A 622 3.04 33.66 34.61
N GLY A 623 3.93 34.65 34.59
CA GLY A 623 5.15 34.62 33.78
C GLY A 623 4.95 34.88 32.28
N LEU A 624 3.71 35.08 31.82
CA LEU A 624 3.39 35.49 30.45
C LEU A 624 3.15 37.00 30.28
N GLN A 625 3.10 37.74 31.38
CA GLN A 625 3.02 39.19 31.30
C GLN A 625 4.26 39.73 30.60
N ASN A 626 4.02 40.48 29.52
CA ASN A 626 4.99 41.32 28.86
C ASN A 626 5.50 42.38 29.86
N SER A 627 6.43 41.97 30.74
CA SER A 627 7.25 42.86 31.52
C SER A 627 8.14 43.58 30.53
N SER A 628 7.75 44.81 30.16
CA SER A 628 8.64 45.84 29.61
C SER A 628 9.87 45.30 28.86
N ASN A 629 9.72 44.99 27.57
CA ASN A 629 10.83 44.81 26.62
C ASN A 629 12.07 44.07 27.12
N THR A 630 11.89 42.89 27.72
CA THR A 630 12.96 41.89 27.77
C THR A 630 12.35 40.52 27.56
N PHE A 631 12.08 40.18 26.30
CA PHE A 631 12.44 38.84 25.86
C PHE A 631 13.93 38.72 26.17
N LYS A 632 14.29 38.10 27.30
CA LYS A 632 15.60 37.49 27.44
C LYS A 632 15.54 36.25 26.57
N PRO A 633 16.16 36.20 25.37
CA PRO A 633 16.18 34.96 24.62
C PRO A 633 16.92 33.88 25.41
N PHE A 634 17.73 34.26 26.41
CA PHE A 634 18.38 33.36 27.34
C PHE A 634 18.55 34.05 28.72
N ILE A 635 18.04 33.45 29.80
CA ILE A 635 18.81 33.48 31.06
C ILE A 635 19.84 32.38 30.87
N GLU A 636 21.09 32.76 30.63
CA GLU A 636 22.19 31.82 30.78
C GLU A 636 22.80 32.04 32.17
N ASP A 637 22.44 31.17 33.11
CA ASP A 637 23.37 30.75 34.15
C ASP A 637 24.21 29.63 33.52
N GLY A 638 25.32 29.98 32.87
CA GLY A 638 26.17 29.05 32.13
C GLY A 638 27.21 29.74 31.23
N THR A 639 28.28 29.02 30.90
CA THR A 639 29.37 29.47 30.00
C THR A 639 29.17 28.91 28.59
N LEU A 640 28.91 29.77 27.60
CA LEU A 640 28.95 29.45 26.17
C LEU A 640 30.31 28.87 25.76
N GLU A 641 30.31 27.73 25.06
CA GLU A 641 31.52 27.13 24.50
C GLU A 641 32.05 27.94 23.30
N GLU A 642 33.38 28.07 23.27
CA GLU A 642 34.14 28.86 22.30
C GLU A 642 34.11 28.21 20.88
N GLN A 643 34.02 29.04 19.82
CA GLN A 643 34.47 28.75 18.43
C GLN A 643 33.47 28.40 17.28
N THR A 644 32.14 28.42 17.42
CA THR A 644 31.23 28.25 16.23
C THR A 644 29.98 29.13 16.12
N SER A 645 29.64 29.96 17.11
CA SER A 645 28.37 30.70 17.10
C SER A 645 28.35 31.88 16.12
N LEU A 646 27.31 31.98 15.28
CA LEU A 646 27.05 33.11 14.39
C LEU A 646 25.82 33.88 14.88
N PHE A 647 25.97 35.17 15.16
CA PHE A 647 24.86 36.11 15.34
C PHE A 647 24.63 36.88 14.03
N ASP A 648 23.53 36.58 13.33
CA ASP A 648 23.15 37.21 12.05
C ASP A 648 21.84 38.00 12.21
N PHE A 649 21.93 39.32 12.12
CA PHE A 649 20.78 40.23 12.13
C PHE A 649 20.27 40.42 10.70
N ALA A 650 19.38 39.54 10.25
CA ALA A 650 19.06 39.34 8.83
C ALA A 650 17.61 39.63 8.38
N SER A 651 16.69 40.00 9.27
CA SER A 651 15.28 40.16 8.90
C SER A 651 14.87 41.62 8.66
N ASP A 652 14.43 41.95 7.44
CA ASP A 652 13.80 43.22 7.08
C ASP A 652 12.31 43.26 7.53
N TYR A 653 12.03 42.99 8.80
CA TYR A 653 10.67 43.12 9.34
C TYR A 653 10.36 44.60 9.55
N THR A 654 9.52 45.17 8.69
CA THR A 654 9.07 46.56 8.78
C THR A 654 8.15 46.77 9.99
N PHE A 655 8.73 46.99 11.16
CA PHE A 655 8.02 47.59 12.29
C PHE A 655 8.20 49.12 12.22
N SER A 656 7.14 49.85 12.56
CA SER A 656 7.06 51.31 12.53
C SER A 656 8.32 52.02 13.03
N ALA A 657 8.85 52.92 12.21
CA ALA A 657 10.04 53.75 12.46
C ALA A 657 10.12 54.30 13.89
N THR A 658 11.20 53.97 14.62
CA THR A 658 11.98 54.85 15.53
C THR A 658 12.92 54.13 16.52
N SER A 659 12.88 52.79 16.66
CA SER A 659 13.75 52.09 17.63
C SER A 659 14.97 51.45 16.96
N SER A 660 16.16 51.82 17.42
CA SER A 660 17.42 51.15 17.09
C SER A 660 17.53 49.78 17.80
N THR A 661 18.13 48.79 17.14
CA THR A 661 18.45 47.48 17.73
C THR A 661 19.66 47.62 18.67
N GLN A 662 19.54 47.29 19.95
CA GLN A 662 20.65 47.40 20.92
C GLN A 662 21.55 46.15 20.93
N ILE A 663 22.86 46.35 21.02
CA ILE A 663 23.91 45.32 21.16
C ILE A 663 24.56 45.50 22.53
N GLU A 664 24.50 44.46 23.35
CA GLU A 664 25.01 44.47 24.73
C GLU A 664 26.55 44.41 24.82
N ASP A 665 27.06 44.86 25.97
CA ASP A 665 28.47 44.85 26.34
C ASP A 665 28.93 43.43 26.69
N THR A 666 29.37 42.66 25.70
CA THR A 666 29.84 41.29 25.91
C THR A 666 30.85 40.83 24.86
N THR A 667 31.26 39.56 24.95
CA THR A 667 32.12 38.88 23.97
C THR A 667 31.30 38.04 23.02
N TYR A 668 31.41 38.31 21.73
CA TYR A 668 30.80 37.59 20.62
C TYR A 668 31.85 36.78 19.85
N TYR A 669 31.45 35.68 19.21
CA TYR A 669 32.34 34.96 18.28
C TYR A 669 32.34 35.65 16.89
N ASN A 670 31.17 35.77 16.25
CA ASN A 670 30.97 36.53 15.01
C ASN A 670 29.81 37.52 15.15
N LEU A 671 29.92 38.70 14.53
CA LEU A 671 28.81 39.64 14.34
C LEU A 671 28.58 39.92 12.85
N LYS A 672 27.34 39.69 12.38
CA LYS A 672 26.92 39.97 11.01
C LYS A 672 25.64 40.80 10.97
N PHE A 673 25.67 41.91 10.22
CA PHE A 673 24.57 42.84 10.05
C PHE A 673 24.13 42.87 8.58
N SER A 674 22.90 42.42 8.30
CA SER A 674 22.44 42.20 6.92
C SER A 674 21.20 43.02 6.53
N SER A 675 20.45 43.59 7.50
CA SER A 675 19.28 44.43 7.18
C SER A 675 19.68 45.86 6.78
N SER A 676 19.10 46.37 5.69
CA SER A 676 19.42 47.69 5.12
C SER A 676 18.71 48.87 5.80
N SER A 677 17.59 48.61 6.48
CA SER A 677 16.75 49.63 7.13
C SER A 677 17.07 49.84 8.61
N GLU A 678 17.89 48.97 9.21
CA GLU A 678 18.14 48.95 10.65
C GLU A 678 19.33 49.83 11.07
N THR A 679 19.21 50.40 12.28
CA THR A 679 20.33 51.00 13.02
C THR A 679 20.62 50.16 14.24
N TYR A 680 21.79 49.51 14.27
CA TYR A 680 22.28 48.70 15.38
C TYR A 680 23.13 49.56 16.29
N VAL A 681 22.87 49.52 17.57
CA VAL A 681 23.41 50.42 18.57
C VAL A 681 24.25 49.62 19.56
N LEU A 682 25.56 49.81 19.55
CA LEU A 682 26.46 49.30 20.58
C LEU A 682 26.29 50.14 21.85
N GLU A 683 25.83 49.51 22.94
CA GLU A 683 25.51 50.22 24.19
C GLU A 683 26.75 50.52 25.06
N GLY A 684 27.89 49.92 24.72
CA GLY A 684 29.18 50.09 25.41
C GLY A 684 30.26 49.14 24.88
N ASN A 685 31.05 48.53 25.78
CA ASN A 685 32.27 47.80 25.42
C ASN A 685 31.97 46.37 24.95
N SER A 686 32.34 46.04 23.71
CA SER A 686 32.13 44.71 23.13
C SER A 686 33.41 44.13 22.54
N THR A 687 33.54 42.82 22.60
CA THR A 687 34.64 42.08 21.97
C THR A 687 34.08 41.10 20.94
N THR A 688 34.71 40.99 19.78
CA THR A 688 34.38 39.96 18.78
C THR A 688 35.62 39.12 18.53
N THR A 689 35.60 37.83 18.82
CA THR A 689 36.81 36.99 18.74
C THR A 689 37.17 36.52 17.33
N ASN A 690 36.26 36.60 16.35
CA ASN A 690 36.53 36.26 14.94
C ASN A 690 36.28 37.39 13.93
N TYR A 691 35.03 37.74 13.57
CA TYR A 691 34.81 38.83 12.60
C TYR A 691 33.61 39.71 12.87
N ILE A 692 33.69 40.94 12.35
CA ILE A 692 32.56 41.86 12.18
C ILE A 692 32.29 42.05 10.68
N ASN A 693 31.04 41.85 10.27
CA ASN A 693 30.61 42.01 8.88
C ASN A 693 29.34 42.87 8.80
N ILE A 694 29.50 44.12 8.37
CA ILE A 694 28.39 45.02 8.07
C ILE A 694 28.08 44.89 6.56
N GLN A 695 27.09 44.08 6.19
CA GLN A 695 26.68 43.92 4.79
C GLN A 695 25.73 45.04 4.34
N ALA A 696 24.85 45.50 5.23
CA ALA A 696 23.92 46.60 5.00
C ALA A 696 23.52 47.26 6.35
N GLY A 697 22.80 48.39 6.28
CA GLY A 697 22.30 49.11 7.47
C GLY A 697 23.32 50.03 8.12
N THR A 698 23.05 50.49 9.35
CA THR A 698 23.96 51.33 10.13
C THR A 698 24.37 50.64 11.43
N LEU A 699 25.66 50.43 11.64
CA LEU A 699 26.21 50.15 12.96
C LEU A 699 26.62 51.48 13.61
N ASP A 700 25.95 51.81 14.70
CA ASP A 700 26.10 53.03 15.47
C ASP A 700 26.58 52.72 16.89
N VAL A 701 27.45 53.55 17.43
CA VAL A 701 28.00 53.41 18.79
C VAL A 701 27.44 54.57 19.61
N THR A 702 26.45 54.33 20.49
CA THR A 702 25.59 55.42 21.03
C THR A 702 26.11 56.12 22.26
N THR A 703 27.16 55.61 22.90
CA THR A 703 27.76 56.24 24.07
C THR A 703 29.12 56.86 23.71
N ASN A 704 29.32 58.12 24.11
CA ASN A 704 30.64 58.76 24.03
C ASN A 704 31.55 58.00 25.01
N ASN A 705 32.45 57.15 24.49
CA ASN A 705 33.41 56.23 25.16
C ASN A 705 33.01 54.74 25.12
N TYR A 706 33.08 54.11 23.94
CA TYR A 706 33.06 52.65 23.78
C TYR A 706 34.47 52.11 23.45
N THR A 707 34.68 50.83 23.70
CA THR A 707 35.81 50.04 23.19
C THR A 707 35.26 48.84 22.43
N LEU A 708 35.58 48.76 21.13
CA LEU A 708 35.24 47.61 20.28
C LEU A 708 36.51 46.82 19.96
N VAL A 709 36.65 45.63 20.55
CA VAL A 709 37.82 44.76 20.35
C VAL A 709 37.51 43.73 19.27
N ILE A 710 38.39 43.58 18.27
CA ILE A 710 38.20 42.69 17.12
C ILE A 710 39.36 41.69 17.02
N GLY A 711 39.01 40.40 17.04
CA GLY A 711 39.89 39.23 17.00
C GLY A 711 40.39 38.84 15.61
N GLY A 712 39.66 39.22 14.55
CA GLY A 712 39.96 38.86 13.16
C GLY A 712 39.54 39.94 12.17
N ASN A 713 38.60 39.66 11.26
CA ASN A 713 38.35 40.51 10.09
C ASN A 713 37.25 41.56 10.29
N TRP A 714 37.41 42.71 9.63
CA TRP A 714 36.39 43.75 9.47
C TRP A 714 36.01 43.92 7.99
N THR A 715 34.72 43.77 7.70
CA THR A 715 34.17 44.01 6.36
C THR A 715 32.98 44.98 6.46
N ASN A 716 33.03 46.10 5.74
CA ASN A 716 31.95 47.09 5.74
C ASN A 716 31.45 47.44 4.33
N SER A 717 30.18 47.12 4.07
CA SER A 717 29.41 47.55 2.89
C SER A 717 28.19 48.42 3.26
N GLY A 718 27.94 48.62 4.56
CA GLY A 718 26.91 49.52 5.09
C GLY A 718 27.50 50.82 5.65
N THR A 719 26.89 51.35 6.71
CA THR A 719 27.36 52.56 7.42
C THR A 719 27.90 52.18 8.79
N PHE A 720 29.09 52.69 9.14
CA PHE A 720 29.61 52.64 10.51
C PHE A 720 29.78 54.05 11.05
N THR A 721 29.15 54.36 12.18
CA THR A 721 29.20 55.68 12.81
C THR A 721 30.14 55.63 14.02
N ALA A 722 31.43 55.93 13.84
CA ALA A 722 32.46 55.64 14.85
C ALA A 722 32.44 56.49 16.15
N ARG A 723 31.59 57.54 16.24
CA ARG A 723 31.55 58.57 17.32
C ARG A 723 32.91 58.80 17.99
N SER A 724 33.04 58.93 19.32
CA SER A 724 34.32 59.27 19.98
C SER A 724 34.94 58.11 20.77
N GLY A 725 34.84 56.87 20.27
CA GLY A 725 35.38 55.68 20.96
C GLY A 725 36.51 54.99 20.20
N GLU A 726 37.01 53.90 20.78
CA GLU A 726 38.21 53.20 20.33
C GLU A 726 37.88 51.84 19.70
N VAL A 727 38.42 51.59 18.51
CA VAL A 727 38.43 50.26 17.89
C VAL A 727 39.81 49.64 18.04
N ILE A 728 39.88 48.47 18.68
CA ILE A 728 41.12 47.76 18.97
C ILE A 728 41.15 46.45 18.18
N PHE A 729 42.13 46.28 17.31
CA PHE A 729 42.40 44.97 16.72
C PHE A 729 43.38 44.20 17.62
N PHE A 730 42.96 43.05 18.12
CA PHE A 730 43.74 42.19 19.02
C PHE A 730 43.76 40.77 18.48
N ASN A 731 44.94 40.19 18.26
CA ASN A 731 45.05 38.94 17.48
C ASN A 731 45.56 37.77 18.32
N ALA A 732 44.72 36.75 18.50
CA ALA A 732 45.13 35.49 19.14
C ALA A 732 45.48 34.37 18.14
N SER A 733 45.16 34.46 16.84
CA SER A 733 45.27 33.31 15.93
C SER A 733 45.45 33.52 14.40
N ALA A 734 45.22 34.69 13.77
CA ALA A 734 45.29 34.83 12.28
C ALA A 734 45.50 36.27 11.74
N THR A 735 46.03 36.44 10.52
CA THR A 735 46.13 37.77 9.86
C THR A 735 44.75 38.41 9.69
N SER A 736 44.56 39.64 10.19
CA SER A 736 43.31 40.39 10.09
C SER A 736 43.30 41.30 8.86
N THR A 737 42.14 41.45 8.23
CA THR A 737 41.91 42.39 7.13
C THR A 737 40.84 43.41 7.48
N ILE A 738 41.06 44.67 7.10
CA ILE A 738 40.04 45.72 7.05
C ILE A 738 39.67 45.93 5.58
N SER A 739 38.39 45.81 5.26
CA SER A 739 37.87 46.02 3.91
C SER A 739 36.57 46.82 3.93
N GLY A 740 36.38 47.65 2.90
CA GLY A 740 35.24 48.56 2.82
C GLY A 740 35.50 49.93 3.44
N ALA A 741 34.73 50.94 3.00
CA ALA A 741 34.92 52.32 3.46
C ALA A 741 34.47 52.41 4.92
N THR A 742 35.37 52.84 5.81
CA THR A 742 35.09 52.88 7.25
C THR A 742 35.85 54.03 7.87
N ASP A 743 35.16 54.91 8.58
CA ASP A 743 35.82 55.94 9.39
C ASP A 743 35.89 55.44 10.83
N PHE A 744 37.08 55.45 11.43
CA PHE A 744 37.31 55.19 12.85
C PHE A 744 37.60 56.51 13.57
N TYR A 745 37.32 56.55 14.87
CA TYR A 745 37.73 57.69 15.70
C TYR A 745 39.09 57.44 16.32
N ASP A 746 39.16 56.72 17.46
CA ASP A 746 40.41 56.18 17.96
C ASP A 746 40.60 54.76 17.43
N PHE A 747 41.82 54.43 17.01
CA PHE A 747 42.17 53.15 16.43
C PHE A 747 43.47 52.63 17.03
N THR A 748 43.43 51.41 17.55
CA THR A 748 44.61 50.72 18.09
C THR A 748 44.85 49.40 17.37
N CYS A 749 46.03 49.27 16.77
CA CYS A 749 46.55 47.99 16.30
C CYS A 749 47.39 47.36 17.42
N ASN A 750 46.93 46.25 18.00
CA ASN A 750 47.63 45.52 19.06
C ASN A 750 47.81 44.04 18.65
N THR A 751 48.57 43.83 17.58
CA THR A 751 48.80 42.50 16.99
C THR A 751 50.22 42.02 17.30
N ALA A 752 50.40 41.31 18.42
CA ALA A 752 51.72 40.96 18.96
C ALA A 752 52.68 40.17 18.04
N SER A 753 52.24 39.66 16.86
CA SER A 753 53.09 38.88 15.94
C SER A 753 52.59 38.71 14.48
N LYS A 754 51.57 39.46 14.02
CA LYS A 754 50.95 39.30 12.69
C LYS A 754 50.47 40.65 12.12
N ALA A 755 50.44 40.77 10.79
CA ALA A 755 50.06 42.00 10.09
C ALA A 755 48.54 42.25 10.12
N LEU A 756 48.17 43.52 10.14
CA LEU A 756 46.83 44.01 9.80
C LEU A 756 46.87 44.56 8.37
N LEU A 757 46.07 43.98 7.46
CA LEU A 757 46.06 44.36 6.06
C LEU A 757 44.85 45.26 5.74
N PHE A 758 45.11 46.43 5.18
CA PHE A 758 44.07 47.23 4.53
C PHE A 758 43.91 46.70 3.09
N ALA A 759 42.77 46.11 2.79
CA ALA A 759 42.56 45.46 1.49
C ALA A 759 42.63 46.48 0.34
N THR A 760 43.63 46.35 -0.53
CA THR A 760 43.83 47.22 -1.70
C THR A 760 43.03 46.68 -2.89
N GLY A 761 41.91 47.30 -3.25
CA GLY A 761 41.14 46.84 -4.42
C GLY A 761 39.83 47.54 -4.74
N THR A 762 39.29 48.36 -3.84
CA THR A 762 38.11 49.19 -4.09
C THR A 762 38.43 50.63 -3.69
N SER A 763 37.77 51.63 -4.28
CA SER A 763 37.93 53.06 -3.95
C SER A 763 37.51 53.42 -2.51
N ALA A 764 37.47 52.44 -1.62
CA ALA A 764 37.12 52.55 -0.21
C ALA A 764 38.28 53.16 0.57
N THR A 765 38.01 54.27 1.24
CA THR A 765 38.93 54.94 2.15
C THR A 765 38.68 54.50 3.58
N THR A 766 39.75 54.25 4.34
CA THR A 766 39.67 54.14 5.80
C THR A 766 40.24 55.42 6.40
N THR A 767 39.42 56.20 7.10
CA THR A 767 39.86 57.46 7.76
C THR A 767 39.93 57.23 9.25
N ILE A 768 40.96 57.77 9.91
CA ILE A 768 41.06 57.80 11.36
C ILE A 768 41.06 59.27 11.77
N THR A 769 40.08 59.67 12.58
CA THR A 769 39.85 61.09 12.92
C THR A 769 40.37 61.48 14.30
N GLY A 770 40.59 60.51 15.18
CA GLY A 770 41.23 60.64 16.48
C GLY A 770 42.66 60.09 16.48
N THR A 771 42.98 59.29 17.50
CA THR A 771 44.31 58.73 17.76
C THR A 771 44.53 57.44 16.98
N PHE A 772 45.70 57.32 16.35
CA PHE A 772 46.16 56.07 15.74
C PHE A 772 47.34 55.50 16.52
N THR A 773 47.13 54.37 17.19
CA THR A 773 48.13 53.71 18.04
C THR A 773 48.55 52.37 17.45
N ILE A 774 49.85 52.09 17.46
CA ILE A 774 50.41 50.79 17.08
C ILE A 774 51.22 50.24 18.26
N ASN A 775 50.80 49.10 18.81
CA ASN A 775 51.48 48.41 19.91
C ASN A 775 52.13 47.12 19.40
N GLY A 776 53.48 47.07 19.42
CA GLY A 776 54.31 45.86 19.31
C GLY A 776 54.15 44.99 18.06
N GLY A 777 55.06 45.12 17.08
CA GLY A 777 55.30 44.13 16.02
C GLY A 777 54.29 44.06 14.86
N ALA A 778 53.38 45.05 14.76
CA ALA A 778 52.33 45.14 13.74
C ALA A 778 52.84 45.53 12.35
#